data_AF-A0A8T0G5M6-F1
#
_entry.id   AF-A0A8T0G5M6-F1
#
_cell.length_a   1.000
_cell.length_b   1.000
_cell.length_c   1.000
_cell.angle_alpha   90.00
_cell.angle_beta   90.00
_cell.angle_gamma   90.00
#
_symmetry.space_group_name_H-M   'P 1'
#
loop_
_entity.id
_entity.type
_entity.pdbx_description
1 polymer ?
#
loop_
_entity_poly.entity_id
_entity_poly.type
_entity_poly.pdbx_seq_one_letter_code
_entity_poly.pdbx_strand_id
1 'polypeptide(L)'
;MPGRKPSVFNILGDIRKLIDFRHLGSKYSIHLKTAFDVKIKTLRNNKSQFADTVRRLSELVLYRVYSFWLWPDVIYWNTPIGKETKVHLKFMREFTEKVIREKKEHYLSLGPGADKGKRQALLDVLLKLHLVEHELTEEDVKHEVDTFTLGEALSGNKMKEKSWIYKFMRPLFGYGLATRPHVTWKPRRKLLNRCFHPDILRGFLPVFNEHAQELVKVFRKSENKYTEISHTIALCALDIICETAFDIKLKTLENNESQYANAVRRLSEILLNRMYSFWLWPEVIAWNSPIGKEAKVHLKYMREFTEKVIREKKERYLSLGPGADKGKCQALLDVLLKLHLVEHELTEEDVKHEVDTFALAKDRLFCTWILYTPFVFLVKAEAVKEALSGNKMKEKSWLYKFLGPLFGYGLTTSPHVIWKPRRKLLNRCFHSDILRGFLPVFNEHAQELVKVFRESENEFTEISHTIALCALDIICETAFDVKLKTLGNNESQYANAVRRLCELVLYRIYSFWLWPDVIAWNTPLGKEAKVHLKFMREFTEKVIREKKERYLSLGPGADKGKRHSLLDVLLKLHLVEHELTEEDVKHEVDTFALAGHDTAAVTATWALYLIGLNPDVQVKVHEELDRIFGENIDKDITENDLNDLCYLDCVVKEALRLYPAVPMFGRHVEEDTTIWMFFAFFLKCSFWRYKYSRLMPGRKPSVFNILGDIGELIDFRHLGSTDSIHLKFMETMRNLNKTYQKDHLFCTWILYTPFVFLVKAEAVKEALSGNKMKEKSWVYKFAKHLFGYGLATSPHVIWKPRRKLLNRCFHPDILRGFLPVFNEHAQELVKVFRESENEFTEISHTIALCALDTICETAFDVKLNTLGNNESQYANAVRRLCDIVLYRLYSFWLWPEVIAWNTPLGKEAKVHLKFLSEFTEKVIREKKERYLSLGPGADKGKHQALLDVLLKLHLVEHELTEEDVKHEVDTFALAGHDTAAVTVTWALYLIGLYLDVQVKVHEELDRIFGKNIDKDITENDLNDLCYLDCVVKETLRLYPAVPMFGRQVEEDTTICGYTLPKGASCFILSYFLHRDEDVFPDPEKFDPNRFSPENAIKIPEYAYIPFSAGPRNCIGYRFATMEVKILLATILRNFTVESLEERDKVLPVMQIALHPSSPVYVKFRSRSTQEI
;
A
#
# COMPACT_ATOMS: atom_id res chain seq x y z
N MET A 1 -9.11 15.23 -8.83
CA MET A 1 -7.67 15.29 -9.16
C MET A 1 -7.02 13.93 -8.83
N PRO A 2 -5.82 13.62 -9.37
CA PRO A 2 -4.92 12.64 -8.75
C PRO A 2 -4.56 13.14 -7.35
N GLY A 3 -4.38 12.23 -6.40
CA GLY A 3 -4.38 12.58 -4.98
C GLY A 3 -5.31 11.65 -4.19
N ARG A 4 -5.02 11.45 -2.90
CA ARG A 4 -5.85 10.58 -2.05
C ARG A 4 -7.26 11.15 -2.01
N LYS A 5 -8.27 10.31 -2.30
CA LYS A 5 -9.67 10.65 -1.97
C LYS A 5 -9.77 10.91 -0.47
N PRO A 6 -10.60 11.87 -0.03
CA PRO A 6 -10.86 12.06 1.39
C PRO A 6 -11.68 10.86 1.89
N SER A 7 -11.00 9.93 2.54
CA SER A 7 -11.58 9.19 3.65
C SER A 7 -11.28 9.96 4.93
N VAL A 8 -12.08 9.76 5.98
CA VAL A 8 -11.87 10.42 7.28
C VAL A 8 -10.45 10.16 7.83
N PHE A 9 -9.90 8.96 7.55
CA PHE A 9 -8.52 8.57 7.91
C PHE A 9 -7.40 9.32 7.15
N ASN A 10 -7.60 9.65 5.86
CA ASN A 10 -6.54 10.31 5.07
C ASN A 10 -6.28 11.76 5.48
N ILE A 11 -7.31 12.45 5.98
CA ILE A 11 -7.21 13.81 6.52
C ILE A 11 -6.21 13.87 7.68
N LEU A 12 -6.24 12.88 8.58
CA LEU A 12 -5.33 12.78 9.72
C LEU A 12 -3.93 12.30 9.31
N GLY A 13 -3.82 11.45 8.28
CA GLY A 13 -2.55 10.92 7.78
C GLY A 13 -1.63 11.97 7.14
N ASP A 14 -2.19 12.90 6.35
CA ASP A 14 -1.40 13.96 5.72
C ASP A 14 -1.02 15.05 6.75
N ILE A 15 -1.88 15.31 7.74
CA ILE A 15 -1.59 16.15 8.93
C ILE A 15 -0.42 15.58 9.76
N ARG A 16 -0.30 14.25 9.88
CA ARG A 16 0.70 13.59 10.73
C ARG A 16 2.15 13.75 10.25
N LYS A 17 2.35 14.05 8.97
CA LYS A 17 3.68 14.26 8.38
C LYS A 17 4.20 15.70 8.56
N LEU A 18 3.31 16.67 8.76
CA LEU A 18 3.64 18.10 8.78
C LEU A 18 3.95 18.66 10.19
N ILE A 19 3.92 17.83 11.24
CA ILE A 19 4.00 18.29 12.63
C ILE A 19 4.94 17.44 13.47
N ASP A 20 6.12 17.98 13.78
CA ASP A 20 7.05 17.38 14.75
C ASP A 20 6.66 17.76 16.20
N PHE A 21 6.08 16.81 16.93
CA PHE A 21 5.64 17.01 18.32
C PHE A 21 6.78 17.05 19.35
N ARG A 22 8.06 17.02 18.96
CA ARG A 22 9.21 16.97 19.89
C ARG A 22 9.34 18.17 20.85
N HIS A 23 8.79 19.34 20.54
CA HIS A 23 9.09 20.58 21.31
C HIS A 23 8.23 20.88 22.56
N LEU A 24 7.14 20.14 22.82
CA LEU A 24 6.15 20.52 23.86
C LEU A 24 6.37 19.90 25.26
N GLY A 25 7.43 19.11 25.47
CA GLY A 25 7.52 18.19 26.61
C GLY A 25 7.95 18.77 27.98
N SER A 26 8.64 19.90 28.07
CA SER A 26 9.51 20.19 29.23
C SER A 26 8.97 21.09 30.35
N LYS A 27 7.79 21.76 30.21
CA LYS A 27 7.41 22.85 31.14
C LYS A 27 6.07 22.80 31.89
N TYR A 28 5.21 21.79 31.69
CA TYR A 28 3.79 21.86 32.17
C TYR A 28 3.27 20.66 33.00
N SER A 29 4.13 19.81 33.57
CA SER A 29 3.71 18.56 34.25
C SER A 29 3.17 18.70 35.69
N ILE A 30 3.15 19.90 36.28
CA ILE A 30 3.05 20.06 37.75
C ILE A 30 1.63 20.32 38.31
N HIS A 31 0.60 20.61 37.50
CA HIS A 31 -0.71 21.08 38.02
C HIS A 31 -1.93 20.15 37.89
N LEU A 32 -1.79 18.93 37.35
CA LEU A 32 -2.94 18.01 37.16
C LEU A 32 -3.05 16.84 38.15
N LYS A 33 -2.20 16.80 39.19
CA LYS A 33 -2.05 15.61 40.05
C LYS A 33 -3.03 15.50 41.23
N THR A 34 -3.90 16.49 41.45
CA THR A 34 -4.61 16.69 42.73
C THR A 34 -6.13 16.45 42.69
N ALA A 35 -6.71 16.05 41.54
CA ALA A 35 -8.16 16.16 41.30
C ALA A 35 -9.00 14.87 41.44
N PHE A 36 -8.41 13.69 41.67
CA PHE A 36 -9.10 12.40 41.48
C PHE A 36 -8.94 11.38 42.64
N ASP A 37 -9.38 11.74 43.85
CA ASP A 37 -9.50 10.78 44.97
C ASP A 37 -10.67 11.12 45.93
N VAL A 38 -11.90 10.66 45.63
CA VAL A 38 -13.03 10.63 46.59
C VAL A 38 -13.99 9.44 46.35
N LYS A 39 -14.24 8.62 47.37
CA LYS A 39 -15.22 7.51 47.39
C LYS A 39 -16.68 8.01 47.48
N ILE A 40 -17.64 7.34 46.81
CA ILE A 40 -19.09 7.59 46.99
C ILE A 40 -19.86 6.26 47.16
N LYS A 41 -20.79 6.22 48.13
CA LYS A 41 -21.42 5.00 48.68
C LYS A 41 -22.80 4.65 48.09
N THR A 42 -23.38 5.53 47.27
CA THR A 42 -24.81 5.51 46.88
C THR A 42 -25.19 4.50 45.79
N LEU A 43 -24.20 3.92 45.08
CA LEU A 43 -24.41 3.03 43.92
C LEU A 43 -25.01 1.63 44.23
N ARG A 44 -25.42 1.32 45.47
CA ARG A 44 -25.93 -0.02 45.82
C ARG A 44 -27.40 -0.27 45.47
N ASN A 45 -28.27 0.74 45.51
CA ASN A 45 -29.72 0.49 45.54
C ASN A 45 -30.45 0.55 44.18
N ASN A 46 -29.88 1.16 43.14
CA ASN A 46 -30.50 1.28 41.79
C ASN A 46 -29.65 0.67 40.66
N LYS A 47 -28.81 -0.32 40.99
CA LYS A 47 -27.72 -0.76 40.12
C LYS A 47 -28.17 -1.47 38.84
N SER A 48 -29.25 -2.25 38.88
CA SER A 48 -29.79 -2.95 37.70
C SER A 48 -30.47 -1.97 36.73
N GLN A 49 -31.37 -1.12 37.22
CA GLN A 49 -32.16 -0.22 36.38
C GLN A 49 -31.29 0.84 35.66
N PHE A 50 -30.21 1.30 36.31
CA PHE A 50 -29.20 2.15 35.66
C PHE A 50 -28.39 1.37 34.62
N ALA A 51 -27.93 0.16 34.92
CA ALA A 51 -27.15 -0.66 33.99
C ALA A 51 -27.95 -1.04 32.73
N ASP A 52 -29.22 -1.45 32.87
CA ASP A 52 -30.09 -1.73 31.74
C ASP A 52 -30.45 -0.47 30.95
N THR A 53 -30.66 0.68 31.60
CA THR A 53 -30.92 1.95 30.88
C THR A 53 -29.69 2.40 30.09
N VAL A 54 -28.48 2.27 30.64
CA VAL A 54 -27.23 2.57 29.92
C VAL A 54 -27.02 1.59 28.75
N ARG A 55 -27.30 0.30 28.94
CA ARG A 55 -27.24 -0.72 27.89
C ARG A 55 -28.24 -0.46 26.76
N ARG A 56 -29.48 -0.12 27.08
CA ARG A 56 -30.50 0.21 26.07
C ARG A 56 -30.19 1.53 25.36
N LEU A 57 -29.62 2.51 26.07
CA LEU A 57 -29.14 3.75 25.43
C LEU A 57 -27.97 3.51 24.49
N SER A 58 -26.99 2.68 24.82
CA SER A 58 -25.89 2.39 23.90
C SER A 58 -26.36 1.61 22.66
N GLU A 59 -27.30 0.69 22.81
CA GLU A 59 -27.99 0.02 21.67
C GLU A 59 -28.75 1.03 20.79
N LEU A 60 -29.51 1.98 21.38
CA LEU A 60 -30.25 3.03 20.66
C LEU A 60 -29.34 4.10 20.05
N VAL A 61 -28.22 4.44 20.70
CA VAL A 61 -27.20 5.39 20.21
C VAL A 61 -26.44 4.81 19.02
N LEU A 62 -26.11 3.52 19.03
CA LEU A 62 -25.62 2.82 17.83
C LEU A 62 -26.65 2.95 16.69
N TYR A 63 -27.94 2.72 16.96
CA TYR A 63 -29.00 2.91 15.97
C TYR A 63 -29.09 4.36 15.45
N ARG A 64 -28.87 5.37 16.32
CA ARG A 64 -28.79 6.78 15.92
C ARG A 64 -27.55 7.06 15.07
N VAL A 65 -26.36 6.56 15.42
CA VAL A 65 -25.13 6.70 14.62
C VAL A 65 -25.32 6.11 13.22
N TYR A 66 -26.01 4.97 13.09
CA TYR A 66 -26.34 4.39 11.78
C TYR A 66 -27.43 5.15 11.01
N SER A 67 -28.35 5.86 11.67
CA SER A 67 -29.50 6.55 11.03
C SER A 67 -29.34 8.06 10.85
N PHE A 68 -28.36 8.71 11.51
CA PHE A 68 -27.99 10.12 11.34
C PHE A 68 -27.57 10.45 9.88
N TRP A 69 -27.18 9.43 9.12
CA TRP A 69 -26.79 9.51 7.71
C TRP A 69 -27.97 9.46 6.72
N LEU A 70 -29.22 9.33 7.21
CA LEU A 70 -30.39 9.20 6.34
C LEU A 70 -31.48 10.25 6.58
N TRP A 71 -31.74 10.68 7.83
CA TRP A 71 -32.89 11.56 8.18
C TRP A 71 -32.43 12.78 9.00
N PRO A 72 -32.84 14.01 8.69
CA PRO A 72 -32.54 15.19 9.52
C PRO A 72 -33.09 15.06 10.95
N ASP A 73 -32.37 15.63 11.93
CA ASP A 73 -32.65 15.49 13.38
C ASP A 73 -34.13 15.69 13.75
N VAL A 74 -34.79 16.68 13.16
CA VAL A 74 -36.20 17.05 13.43
C VAL A 74 -37.16 15.86 13.20
N ILE A 75 -36.85 14.96 12.26
CA ILE A 75 -37.72 13.83 11.90
C ILE A 75 -37.39 12.60 12.76
N TYR A 76 -36.10 12.32 13.01
CA TYR A 76 -35.65 11.22 13.88
C TYR A 76 -36.37 11.24 15.24
N TRP A 77 -36.42 12.41 15.87
CA TRP A 77 -36.99 12.63 17.20
C TRP A 77 -38.52 12.42 17.32
N ASN A 78 -39.23 12.18 16.22
CA ASN A 78 -40.67 11.90 16.19
C ASN A 78 -41.03 10.44 15.86
N THR A 79 -40.05 9.65 15.42
CA THR A 79 -40.19 8.19 15.22
C THR A 79 -40.42 7.45 16.55
N PRO A 80 -40.94 6.20 16.54
CA PRO A 80 -41.07 5.39 17.77
C PRO A 80 -39.74 5.24 18.52
N ILE A 81 -38.66 4.95 17.80
CA ILE A 81 -37.29 4.78 18.34
C ILE A 81 -36.77 6.11 18.92
N GLY A 82 -37.00 7.24 18.24
CA GLY A 82 -36.63 8.56 18.76
C GLY A 82 -37.42 8.97 20.01
N LYS A 83 -38.68 8.53 20.13
CA LYS A 83 -39.51 8.72 21.33
C LYS A 83 -39.05 7.83 22.49
N GLU A 84 -38.70 6.57 22.24
CA GLU A 84 -38.11 5.65 23.21
C GLU A 84 -36.74 6.16 23.72
N THR A 85 -35.89 6.63 22.81
CA THR A 85 -34.61 7.28 23.13
C THR A 85 -34.81 8.49 24.06
N LYS A 86 -35.82 9.33 23.81
CA LYS A 86 -36.17 10.45 24.70
C LYS A 86 -36.56 10.01 26.12
N VAL A 87 -37.25 8.87 26.29
CA VAL A 87 -37.64 8.36 27.63
C VAL A 87 -36.40 7.95 28.43
N HIS A 88 -35.47 7.20 27.83
CA HIS A 88 -34.24 6.79 28.53
C HIS A 88 -33.28 7.95 28.77
N LEU A 89 -33.15 8.91 27.83
CA LEU A 89 -32.38 10.15 28.06
C LEU A 89 -32.99 11.00 29.18
N LYS A 90 -34.33 11.08 29.26
CA LYS A 90 -35.04 11.77 30.36
C LYS A 90 -34.76 11.11 31.71
N PHE A 91 -34.80 9.78 31.79
CA PHE A 91 -34.42 9.04 33.01
C PHE A 91 -32.96 9.31 33.42
N MET A 92 -32.02 9.26 32.47
CA MET A 92 -30.60 9.56 32.76
C MET A 92 -30.39 11.00 33.20
N ARG A 93 -31.14 11.97 32.62
CA ARG A 93 -31.12 13.36 33.04
C ARG A 93 -31.68 13.53 34.46
N GLU A 94 -32.86 12.98 34.74
CA GLU A 94 -33.52 13.04 36.05
C GLU A 94 -32.70 12.33 37.15
N PHE A 95 -32.07 11.21 36.84
CA PHE A 95 -31.13 10.52 37.73
C PHE A 95 -29.89 11.38 38.02
N THR A 96 -29.31 11.99 36.98
CA THR A 96 -28.16 12.89 37.11
C THR A 96 -28.52 14.15 37.90
N GLU A 97 -29.66 14.79 37.62
CA GLU A 97 -30.19 15.92 38.38
C GLU A 97 -30.51 15.54 39.83
N LYS A 98 -31.01 14.33 40.10
CA LYS A 98 -31.23 13.84 41.47
C LYS A 98 -29.91 13.67 42.22
N VAL A 99 -28.89 13.05 41.61
CA VAL A 99 -27.54 12.92 42.21
C VAL A 99 -26.89 14.29 42.43
N ILE A 100 -27.06 15.23 41.49
CA ILE A 100 -26.59 16.62 41.63
C ILE A 100 -27.33 17.33 42.77
N ARG A 101 -28.66 17.16 42.90
CA ARG A 101 -29.47 17.77 43.96
C ARG A 101 -29.11 17.23 45.35
N GLU A 102 -29.03 15.91 45.52
CA GLU A 102 -28.59 15.27 46.78
C GLU A 102 -27.17 15.73 47.17
N LYS A 103 -26.26 15.86 46.19
CA LYS A 103 -24.92 16.43 46.41
C LYS A 103 -24.93 17.92 46.75
N LYS A 104 -25.83 18.70 46.11
CA LYS A 104 -25.97 20.15 46.30
C LYS A 104 -26.57 20.48 47.66
N GLU A 105 -27.59 19.75 48.11
CA GLU A 105 -28.18 19.89 49.46
C GLU A 105 -27.14 19.56 50.54
N HIS A 106 -26.41 18.45 50.39
CA HIS A 106 -25.30 18.11 51.28
C HIS A 106 -24.19 19.18 51.29
N TYR A 107 -23.90 19.84 50.16
CA TYR A 107 -22.95 20.95 50.09
C TYR A 107 -23.49 22.29 50.60
N LEU A 108 -24.80 22.53 50.53
CA LEU A 108 -25.45 23.72 51.08
C LEU A 108 -25.61 23.64 52.61
N SER A 109 -25.64 22.43 53.18
CA SER A 109 -25.55 22.22 54.63
C SER A 109 -24.16 22.46 55.23
N LEU A 110 -23.13 22.67 54.39
CA LEU A 110 -21.79 23.03 54.85
C LEU A 110 -21.68 24.55 54.99
N GLY A 111 -21.44 25.02 56.22
CA GLY A 111 -21.37 26.44 56.56
C GLY A 111 -20.26 27.23 55.84
N PRO A 112 -20.24 28.58 55.99
CA PRO A 112 -19.54 29.49 55.06
C PRO A 112 -18.01 29.37 54.93
N GLY A 113 -17.35 28.49 55.69
CA GLY A 113 -15.89 28.30 55.69
C GLY A 113 -15.34 27.21 54.74
N ALA A 114 -16.17 26.56 53.92
CA ALA A 114 -15.73 25.45 53.07
C ALA A 114 -15.01 25.90 51.76
N ASP A 115 -13.85 25.29 51.52
CA ASP A 115 -12.82 25.68 50.54
C ASP A 115 -13.31 25.95 49.09
N LYS A 116 -12.88 27.11 48.56
CA LYS A 116 -13.19 27.67 47.24
C LYS A 116 -12.82 26.73 46.09
N GLY A 117 -11.76 25.94 46.24
CA GLY A 117 -11.28 25.01 45.20
C GLY A 117 -12.27 23.89 44.85
N LYS A 118 -13.06 23.40 45.83
CA LYS A 118 -14.01 22.30 45.61
C LYS A 118 -15.27 22.73 44.83
N ARG A 119 -15.64 24.01 44.89
CA ARG A 119 -16.72 24.56 44.05
C ARG A 119 -16.33 24.63 42.57
N GLN A 120 -15.08 25.00 42.26
CA GLN A 120 -14.61 25.09 40.88
C GLN A 120 -14.53 23.71 40.21
N ALA A 121 -14.00 22.70 40.91
CA ALA A 121 -13.89 21.34 40.40
C ALA A 121 -15.26 20.71 40.04
N LEU A 122 -16.33 21.02 40.79
CA LEU A 122 -17.68 20.54 40.47
C LEU A 122 -18.25 21.26 39.23
N LEU A 123 -17.94 22.55 39.05
CA LEU A 123 -18.33 23.32 37.87
C LEU A 123 -17.69 22.76 36.59
N ASP A 124 -16.39 22.41 36.65
CA ASP A 124 -15.65 21.78 35.55
C ASP A 124 -16.19 20.38 35.21
N VAL A 125 -16.63 19.60 36.21
CA VAL A 125 -17.24 18.28 35.99
C VAL A 125 -18.61 18.42 35.32
N LEU A 126 -19.43 19.39 35.73
CA LEU A 126 -20.74 19.66 35.11
C LEU A 126 -20.60 20.17 33.66
N LEU A 127 -19.58 20.98 33.37
CA LEU A 127 -19.25 21.42 32.00
C LEU A 127 -18.72 20.27 31.14
N LYS A 128 -17.87 19.40 31.68
CA LYS A 128 -17.33 18.23 30.94
C LYS A 128 -18.38 17.16 30.63
N LEU A 129 -19.38 16.98 31.50
CA LEU A 129 -20.51 16.08 31.25
C LEU A 129 -21.42 16.53 30.08
N HIS A 130 -21.25 17.75 29.57
CA HIS A 130 -21.98 18.24 28.40
C HIS A 130 -21.26 17.99 27.06
N LEU A 131 -20.09 17.32 27.07
CA LEU A 131 -19.23 17.14 25.90
C LEU A 131 -18.96 15.66 25.54
N VAL A 132 -19.68 14.71 26.14
CA VAL A 132 -19.51 13.27 25.88
C VAL A 132 -20.68 12.71 25.06
N GLU A 133 -20.72 13.10 23.77
CA GLU A 133 -21.42 12.35 22.71
C GLU A 133 -20.47 12.18 21.51
N HIS A 134 -19.46 11.32 21.66
CA HIS A 134 -19.08 10.21 20.76
C HIS A 134 -17.59 9.83 20.78
N GLU A 135 -17.34 8.52 20.86
CA GLU A 135 -16.04 7.87 20.79
C GLU A 135 -15.81 7.27 19.38
N LEU A 136 -14.54 7.18 18.97
CA LEU A 136 -14.09 6.37 17.83
C LEU A 136 -13.25 5.18 18.33
N THR A 137 -13.57 4.00 17.79
CA THR A 137 -12.88 2.68 17.85
C THR A 137 -13.34 1.87 16.62
N GLU A 138 -12.60 0.94 16.00
CA GLU A 138 -11.29 0.33 16.34
C GLU A 138 -10.24 0.51 15.20
N GLU A 139 -10.57 1.22 14.12
CA GLU A 139 -9.83 1.17 12.85
C GLU A 139 -8.57 2.08 12.72
N ASP A 140 -8.38 3.16 13.50
CA ASP A 140 -7.20 4.06 13.37
C ASP A 140 -5.84 3.37 13.67
N VAL A 141 -5.81 2.08 14.03
CA VAL A 141 -4.55 1.34 14.30
C VAL A 141 -3.96 0.67 13.07
N LYS A 142 -4.83 0.08 12.25
CA LYS A 142 -4.43 -1.14 11.55
C LYS A 142 -3.70 -0.88 10.23
N HIS A 143 -3.31 0.37 9.97
CA HIS A 143 -2.86 0.83 8.66
C HIS A 143 -1.54 1.63 8.64
N GLU A 144 -0.73 1.60 9.72
CA GLU A 144 0.68 2.05 9.68
C GLU A 144 1.71 0.90 9.55
N VAL A 145 1.24 -0.31 9.25
CA VAL A 145 2.01 -1.57 9.13
C VAL A 145 1.45 -2.31 7.91
N ASP A 146 2.18 -2.67 6.86
CA ASP A 146 3.59 -2.46 6.49
C ASP A 146 3.74 -2.45 4.95
N THR A 147 4.65 -1.65 4.40
CA THR A 147 5.37 -2.01 3.16
C THR A 147 6.80 -1.47 3.19
N PHE A 148 7.73 -2.29 3.67
CA PHE A 148 9.18 -2.09 3.57
C PHE A 148 9.82 -3.47 3.33
N THR A 149 10.56 -3.67 2.23
CA THR A 149 11.10 -4.99 1.88
C THR A 149 12.29 -5.36 2.77
N LEU A 150 12.05 -6.30 3.69
CA LEU A 150 12.93 -6.63 4.83
C LEU A 150 14.39 -6.95 4.43
N GLY A 151 14.61 -7.69 3.33
CA GLY A 151 15.96 -8.10 2.89
C GLY A 151 16.81 -6.98 2.29
N GLU A 152 16.20 -6.07 1.53
CA GLU A 152 16.86 -4.91 0.92
C GLU A 152 17.10 -3.81 1.99
N ALA A 153 16.20 -3.71 2.98
CA ALA A 153 16.31 -2.78 4.10
C ALA A 153 17.46 -3.09 5.07
N LEU A 154 17.66 -4.38 5.40
CA LEU A 154 18.64 -4.79 6.42
C LEU A 154 20.09 -4.88 5.89
N SER A 155 20.28 -4.89 4.57
CA SER A 155 21.59 -5.03 3.91
C SER A 155 22.08 -3.76 3.22
N GLY A 156 21.16 -2.89 2.76
CA GLY A 156 21.52 -1.67 2.04
C GLY A 156 21.88 -0.49 2.95
N ASN A 157 22.95 0.24 2.59
CA ASN A 157 23.36 1.52 3.21
C ASN A 157 22.31 2.66 3.13
N LYS A 158 21.11 2.40 2.59
CA LYS A 158 20.02 3.36 2.36
C LYS A 158 18.91 3.34 3.43
N MET A 159 18.74 2.24 4.18
CA MET A 159 17.68 2.11 5.20
C MET A 159 18.30 2.05 6.59
N LYS A 160 18.89 3.19 6.98
CA LYS A 160 19.66 3.36 8.21
C LYS A 160 18.77 3.66 9.41
N GLU A 161 17.77 4.52 9.23
CA GLU A 161 16.80 4.94 10.23
C GLU A 161 15.90 3.77 10.70
N LYS A 162 15.54 3.77 11.99
CA LYS A 162 14.67 2.74 12.57
C LYS A 162 13.22 3.14 12.44
N SER A 163 12.39 2.21 11.95
CA SER A 163 10.94 2.41 11.78
C SER A 163 10.27 3.01 13.03
N TRP A 164 9.24 3.83 12.81
CA TRP A 164 8.43 4.48 13.84
C TRP A 164 7.95 3.50 14.94
N ILE A 165 7.76 2.23 14.61
CA ILE A 165 7.39 1.14 15.52
C ILE A 165 8.37 0.98 16.70
N TYR A 166 9.66 1.25 16.51
CA TYR A 166 10.67 1.25 17.58
C TYR A 166 10.46 2.37 18.60
N LYS A 167 9.60 3.38 18.33
CA LYS A 167 9.19 4.39 19.32
C LYS A 167 8.37 3.76 20.46
N PHE A 168 7.55 2.74 20.18
CA PHE A 168 6.78 2.00 21.20
C PHE A 168 7.66 1.13 22.09
N MET A 169 8.86 0.78 21.62
CA MET A 169 9.85 0.01 22.37
C MET A 169 10.75 0.89 23.26
N ARG A 170 10.72 2.23 23.10
CA ARG A 170 11.48 3.18 23.94
C ARG A 170 11.18 3.10 25.45
N PRO A 171 9.95 2.83 25.93
CA PRO A 171 9.70 2.65 27.35
C PRO A 171 10.47 1.47 27.96
N LEU A 172 10.71 0.43 27.16
CA LEU A 172 11.37 -0.82 27.54
C LEU A 172 12.90 -0.73 27.40
N PHE A 173 13.39 -0.20 26.28
CA PHE A 173 14.83 -0.16 25.95
C PHE A 173 15.48 1.25 26.05
N GLY A 174 14.73 2.26 26.50
CA GLY A 174 15.18 3.67 26.54
C GLY A 174 15.57 4.18 25.15
N TYR A 175 16.65 4.99 25.12
CA TYR A 175 17.41 5.30 23.89
C TYR A 175 18.65 4.39 23.76
N GLY A 176 18.46 3.09 23.98
CA GLY A 176 19.48 2.05 23.83
C GLY A 176 19.75 1.66 22.37
N LEU A 177 20.62 0.66 22.17
CA LEU A 177 21.05 0.23 20.83
C LEU A 177 19.88 -0.25 19.93
N ALA A 178 18.80 -0.74 20.53
CA ALA A 178 17.59 -1.17 19.82
C ALA A 178 16.75 -0.01 19.27
N THR A 179 16.76 1.17 19.89
CA THR A 179 15.77 2.26 19.68
C THR A 179 16.37 3.62 19.31
N ARG A 180 17.71 3.74 19.35
CA ARG A 180 18.46 4.96 19.02
C ARG A 180 18.63 5.15 17.49
N PRO A 181 18.55 6.39 16.95
CA PRO A 181 18.73 6.69 15.52
C PRO A 181 20.11 6.30 14.99
N HIS A 182 20.24 6.10 13.67
CA HIS A 182 21.44 5.50 13.07
C HIS A 182 22.73 6.29 13.37
N VAL A 183 22.65 7.62 13.25
CA VAL A 183 23.78 8.55 13.37
C VAL A 183 24.49 8.38 14.72
N THR A 184 23.72 8.24 15.82
CA THR A 184 24.27 8.00 17.16
C THR A 184 24.33 6.52 17.55
N TRP A 185 23.80 5.61 16.73
CA TRP A 185 23.89 4.17 16.90
C TRP A 185 25.24 3.60 16.43
N LYS A 186 25.77 4.02 15.28
CA LYS A 186 27.00 3.47 14.70
C LYS A 186 28.24 3.65 15.63
N PRO A 187 28.48 4.82 16.24
CA PRO A 187 29.57 4.98 17.22
C PRO A 187 29.36 4.08 18.45
N ARG A 188 28.12 4.01 18.95
CA ARG A 188 27.72 3.22 20.13
C ARG A 188 27.88 1.71 19.89
N ARG A 189 27.55 1.23 18.69
CA ARG A 189 27.79 -0.17 18.26
C ARG A 189 29.29 -0.48 18.14
N LYS A 190 30.09 0.41 17.55
CA LYS A 190 31.55 0.25 17.42
C LYS A 190 32.24 0.11 18.78
N LEU A 191 31.74 0.82 19.80
CA LEU A 191 32.18 0.70 21.18
C LEU A 191 31.80 -0.66 21.80
N LEU A 192 30.54 -1.08 21.68
CA LEU A 192 30.04 -2.34 22.26
C LEU A 192 30.56 -3.62 21.58
N ASN A 193 30.83 -3.59 20.27
CA ASN A 193 31.29 -4.77 19.50
C ASN A 193 32.56 -5.41 20.07
N ARG A 194 33.42 -4.64 20.75
CA ARG A 194 34.65 -5.14 21.39
C ARG A 194 34.41 -6.17 22.49
N CYS A 195 33.23 -6.13 23.13
CA CYS A 195 32.85 -7.05 24.20
C CYS A 195 32.29 -8.38 23.69
N PHE A 196 32.02 -8.50 22.38
CA PHE A 196 31.54 -9.72 21.72
C PHE A 196 32.63 -10.38 20.86
N HIS A 197 33.91 -10.15 21.17
CA HIS A 197 35.02 -10.81 20.47
C HIS A 197 34.99 -12.33 20.71
N PRO A 198 35.27 -13.18 19.70
CA PRO A 198 35.23 -14.64 19.86
C PRO A 198 36.04 -15.19 21.05
N ASP A 199 37.15 -14.55 21.43
CA ASP A 199 38.01 -14.98 22.56
C ASP A 199 37.48 -14.55 23.94
N ILE A 200 36.50 -13.65 23.97
CA ILE A 200 35.70 -13.37 25.16
C ILE A 200 34.57 -14.40 25.24
N LEU A 201 33.86 -14.61 24.12
CA LEU A 201 32.74 -15.56 24.03
C LEU A 201 33.17 -17.02 24.30
N ARG A 202 34.38 -17.44 23.88
CA ARG A 202 34.95 -18.75 24.22
C ARG A 202 35.06 -18.98 25.73
N GLY A 203 35.27 -17.91 26.51
CA GLY A 203 35.31 -17.98 27.98
C GLY A 203 33.94 -18.23 28.64
N PHE A 204 32.84 -18.07 27.90
CA PHE A 204 31.48 -18.30 28.42
C PHE A 204 31.02 -19.75 28.25
N LEU A 205 31.71 -20.56 27.43
CA LEU A 205 31.32 -21.93 27.12
C LEU A 205 31.10 -22.84 28.36
N PRO A 206 31.90 -22.74 29.45
CA PRO A 206 31.65 -23.49 30.68
C PRO A 206 30.30 -23.14 31.33
N VAL A 207 29.93 -21.85 31.35
CA VAL A 207 28.67 -21.34 31.93
C VAL A 207 27.46 -21.80 31.12
N PHE A 208 27.56 -21.78 29.79
CA PHE A 208 26.53 -22.37 28.92
C PHE A 208 26.33 -23.87 29.22
N ASN A 209 27.42 -24.63 29.41
CA ASN A 209 27.35 -26.05 29.71
C ASN A 209 26.77 -26.34 31.11
N GLU A 210 27.14 -25.55 32.12
CA GLU A 210 26.63 -25.64 33.50
C GLU A 210 25.10 -25.49 33.52
N HIS A 211 24.58 -24.38 33.00
CA HIS A 211 23.12 -24.13 32.98
C HIS A 211 22.35 -25.03 32.00
N ALA A 212 22.97 -25.50 30.90
CA ALA A 212 22.36 -26.50 30.04
C ALA A 212 22.15 -27.84 30.77
N GLN A 213 23.09 -28.25 31.62
CA GLN A 213 22.92 -29.43 32.49
C GLN A 213 21.85 -29.21 33.56
N GLU A 214 21.72 -27.99 34.10
CA GLU A 214 20.63 -27.64 35.02
C GLU A 214 19.25 -27.72 34.34
N LEU A 215 19.13 -27.19 33.11
CA LEU A 215 17.91 -27.27 32.32
C LEU A 215 17.50 -28.73 32.05
N VAL A 216 18.46 -29.60 31.72
CA VAL A 216 18.21 -31.05 31.57
C VAL A 216 17.75 -31.69 32.89
N LYS A 217 18.28 -31.27 34.05
CA LYS A 217 17.78 -31.74 35.36
C LYS A 217 16.34 -31.29 35.63
N VAL A 218 15.94 -30.08 35.21
CA VAL A 218 14.56 -29.59 35.35
C VAL A 218 13.59 -30.36 34.42
N PHE A 219 13.98 -30.62 33.17
CA PHE A 219 13.16 -31.42 32.26
C PHE A 219 13.03 -32.90 32.70
N ARG A 220 14.09 -33.51 33.25
CA ARG A 220 13.98 -34.86 33.86
C ARG A 220 13.06 -34.90 35.08
N LYS A 221 12.94 -33.81 35.86
CA LYS A 221 11.99 -33.70 36.98
C LYS A 221 10.53 -33.52 36.54
N SER A 222 10.27 -33.24 35.26
CA SER A 222 8.93 -33.03 34.68
C SER A 222 8.47 -34.20 33.78
N GLU A 223 9.17 -35.33 33.82
CA GLU A 223 8.80 -36.56 33.12
C GLU A 223 7.34 -36.98 33.45
N ASN A 224 6.58 -37.31 32.40
CA ASN A 224 5.12 -37.57 32.45
C ASN A 224 4.23 -36.41 32.97
N LYS A 225 4.67 -35.14 32.90
CA LYS A 225 3.83 -33.96 33.19
C LYS A 225 3.90 -32.90 32.08
N TYR A 226 2.74 -32.40 31.65
CA TYR A 226 2.65 -31.23 30.77
C TYR A 226 3.32 -30.01 31.42
N THR A 227 4.34 -29.46 30.77
CA THR A 227 5.20 -28.39 31.31
C THR A 227 5.39 -27.29 30.28
N GLU A 228 5.32 -26.02 30.71
CA GLU A 228 5.44 -24.87 29.81
C GLU A 228 6.92 -24.57 29.47
N ILE A 229 7.41 -25.22 28.40
CA ILE A 229 8.82 -25.16 27.97
C ILE A 229 9.31 -23.72 27.73
N SER A 230 8.45 -22.82 27.23
CA SER A 230 8.77 -21.41 26.97
C SER A 230 9.26 -20.66 28.21
N HIS A 231 8.63 -20.88 29.37
CA HIS A 231 9.03 -20.22 30.60
C HIS A 231 10.38 -20.74 31.11
N THR A 232 10.55 -22.07 31.15
CA THR A 232 11.77 -22.71 31.67
C THR A 232 13.00 -22.35 30.85
N ILE A 233 12.88 -22.31 29.51
CA ILE A 233 13.99 -21.88 28.63
C ILE A 233 14.32 -20.38 28.85
N ALA A 234 13.31 -19.53 29.07
CA ALA A 234 13.54 -18.10 29.33
C ALA A 234 14.27 -17.84 30.66
N LEU A 235 14.01 -18.64 31.70
CA LEU A 235 14.76 -18.57 32.97
C LEU A 235 16.22 -19.03 32.80
N CYS A 236 16.45 -20.15 32.11
CA CYS A 236 17.80 -20.63 31.79
C CYS A 236 18.61 -19.58 31.00
N ALA A 237 17.99 -18.96 29.98
CA ALA A 237 18.62 -17.89 29.20
C ALA A 237 18.92 -16.64 30.04
N LEU A 238 18.06 -16.30 31.03
CA LEU A 238 18.29 -15.17 31.94
C LEU A 238 19.50 -15.44 32.86
N ASP A 239 19.58 -16.62 33.47
CA ASP A 239 20.68 -17.00 34.36
C ASP A 239 22.02 -16.97 33.59
N ILE A 240 22.07 -17.58 32.40
CA ILE A 240 23.24 -17.54 31.49
C ILE A 240 23.64 -16.10 31.14
N ILE A 241 22.70 -15.23 30.75
CA ILE A 241 23.01 -13.85 30.36
C ILE A 241 23.53 -13.05 31.57
N CYS A 242 22.97 -13.26 32.76
CA CYS A 242 23.42 -12.57 33.96
C CYS A 242 24.80 -13.02 34.43
N GLU A 243 25.10 -14.31 34.36
CA GLU A 243 26.44 -14.81 34.69
C GLU A 243 27.48 -14.38 33.64
N THR A 244 27.18 -14.52 32.34
CA THR A 244 28.17 -14.23 31.27
C THR A 244 28.38 -12.74 30.99
N ALA A 245 27.32 -11.94 30.90
CA ALA A 245 27.42 -10.52 30.53
C ALA A 245 27.58 -9.60 31.74
N PHE A 246 27.09 -10.00 32.92
CA PHE A 246 27.10 -9.18 34.14
C PHE A 246 27.89 -9.78 35.31
N ASP A 247 28.46 -10.99 35.20
CA ASP A 247 29.20 -11.67 36.28
C ASP A 247 28.38 -11.81 37.59
N ILE A 248 27.09 -12.13 37.42
CA ILE A 248 26.12 -12.33 38.52
C ILE A 248 25.44 -13.69 38.31
N LYS A 249 25.82 -14.68 39.13
CA LYS A 249 25.12 -15.98 39.20
C LYS A 249 23.68 -15.77 39.69
N LEU A 250 22.71 -16.01 38.82
CA LEU A 250 21.29 -16.12 39.19
C LEU A 250 20.88 -17.59 39.21
N LYS A 251 19.93 -17.92 40.08
CA LYS A 251 19.36 -19.27 40.24
C LYS A 251 17.86 -19.24 39.94
N THR A 252 17.43 -18.52 38.90
CA THR A 252 16.00 -18.39 38.59
C THR A 252 15.43 -19.67 38.00
N LEU A 253 16.23 -20.43 37.25
CA LEU A 253 15.87 -21.75 36.72
C LEU A 253 15.65 -22.80 37.83
N GLU A 254 16.48 -22.81 38.88
CA GLU A 254 16.29 -23.72 40.02
C GLU A 254 15.04 -23.41 40.85
N ASN A 255 14.72 -22.11 41.00
CA ASN A 255 13.59 -21.64 41.80
C ASN A 255 12.28 -21.51 41.00
N ASN A 256 12.32 -21.67 39.68
CA ASN A 256 11.20 -21.55 38.73
C ASN A 256 10.39 -20.23 38.83
N GLU A 257 11.00 -19.17 39.35
CA GLU A 257 10.37 -17.85 39.47
C GLU A 257 11.35 -16.72 39.14
N SER A 258 10.91 -15.79 38.29
CA SER A 258 11.59 -14.52 38.08
C SER A 258 10.57 -13.41 37.81
N GLN A 259 10.49 -12.44 38.73
CA GLN A 259 9.67 -11.24 38.54
C GLN A 259 10.13 -10.44 37.31
N TYR A 260 11.42 -10.49 36.98
CA TYR A 260 11.97 -9.87 35.77
C TYR A 260 11.50 -10.57 34.50
N ALA A 261 11.62 -11.90 34.41
CA ALA A 261 11.17 -12.65 33.23
C ALA A 261 9.64 -12.51 33.01
N ASN A 262 8.86 -12.57 34.09
CA ASN A 262 7.41 -12.37 34.04
C ASN A 262 7.05 -10.92 33.65
N ALA A 263 7.78 -9.91 34.14
CA ALA A 263 7.60 -8.53 33.72
C ALA A 263 7.94 -8.32 32.23
N VAL A 264 9.02 -8.93 31.72
CA VAL A 264 9.40 -8.87 30.29
C VAL A 264 8.33 -9.52 29.42
N ARG A 265 7.86 -10.72 29.76
CA ARG A 265 6.77 -11.40 29.02
C ARG A 265 5.51 -10.54 29.00
N ARG A 266 5.06 -10.08 30.18
CA ARG A 266 3.83 -9.31 30.30
C ARG A 266 3.91 -7.94 29.64
N LEU A 267 5.07 -7.28 29.68
CA LEU A 267 5.30 -6.06 28.90
C LEU A 267 5.31 -6.31 27.40
N SER A 268 5.82 -7.44 26.94
CA SER A 268 5.80 -7.78 25.50
C SER A 268 4.35 -7.95 25.02
N GLU A 269 3.51 -8.65 25.78
CA GLU A 269 2.06 -8.75 25.54
C GLU A 269 1.37 -7.38 25.53
N ILE A 270 1.65 -6.54 26.54
CA ILE A 270 1.07 -5.19 26.66
C ILE A 270 1.53 -4.27 25.52
N LEU A 271 2.80 -4.35 25.11
CA LEU A 271 3.34 -3.55 24.00
C LEU A 271 2.75 -4.00 22.66
N LEU A 272 2.60 -5.31 22.42
CA LEU A 272 1.87 -5.82 21.26
C LEU A 272 0.41 -5.37 21.25
N ASN A 273 -0.29 -5.48 22.38
CA ASN A 273 -1.67 -5.02 22.50
C ASN A 273 -1.80 -3.49 22.27
N ARG A 274 -0.83 -2.70 22.76
CA ARG A 274 -0.72 -1.26 22.46
C ARG A 274 -0.45 -1.00 20.98
N MET A 275 0.37 -1.81 20.32
CA MET A 275 0.62 -1.69 18.87
C MET A 275 -0.65 -1.96 18.06
N TYR A 276 -1.54 -2.84 18.53
CA TYR A 276 -2.83 -3.16 17.90
C TYR A 276 -4.05 -2.40 18.48
N SER A 277 -3.87 -1.45 19.42
CA SER A 277 -4.96 -0.60 19.96
C SER A 277 -4.68 0.92 19.79
N PHE A 278 -5.34 1.60 18.84
CA PHE A 278 -4.95 2.96 18.44
C PHE A 278 -5.17 4.02 19.51
N TRP A 279 -6.20 3.87 20.34
CA TRP A 279 -6.49 4.81 21.42
C TRP A 279 -5.37 4.77 22.48
N LEU A 280 -4.55 3.72 22.50
CA LEU A 280 -3.32 3.60 23.30
C LEU A 280 -2.06 4.07 22.55
N TRP A 281 -2.17 4.63 21.35
CA TRP A 281 -1.02 5.20 20.65
C TRP A 281 -0.56 6.55 21.26
N PRO A 282 -1.44 7.54 21.49
CA PRO A 282 -1.07 8.77 22.18
C PRO A 282 -0.53 8.45 23.58
N GLU A 283 0.71 8.84 23.88
CA GLU A 283 1.38 8.43 25.13
C GLU A 283 0.60 8.81 26.39
N VAL A 284 -0.07 9.97 26.37
CA VAL A 284 -0.90 10.45 27.48
C VAL A 284 -2.09 9.51 27.75
N ILE A 285 -2.72 8.96 26.72
CA ILE A 285 -3.84 8.01 26.89
C ILE A 285 -3.28 6.64 27.26
N ALA A 286 -2.24 6.19 26.55
CA ALA A 286 -1.53 4.95 26.82
C ALA A 286 -1.19 4.82 28.29
N TRP A 287 -0.44 5.77 28.84
CA TRP A 287 0.10 5.73 30.20
C TRP A 287 -0.93 5.97 31.32
N ASN A 288 -2.14 6.44 30.99
CA ASN A 288 -3.22 6.65 31.95
C ASN A 288 -4.34 5.60 31.86
N SER A 289 -4.37 4.82 30.78
CA SER A 289 -5.21 3.62 30.63
C SER A 289 -4.88 2.54 31.69
N PRO A 290 -5.77 1.56 31.92
CA PRO A 290 -5.49 0.41 32.78
C PRO A 290 -4.22 -0.35 32.36
N ILE A 291 -4.08 -0.59 31.06
CA ILE A 291 -2.96 -1.32 30.44
C ILE A 291 -1.63 -0.56 30.61
N GLY A 292 -1.63 0.78 30.50
CA GLY A 292 -0.43 1.58 30.76
C GLY A 292 -0.09 1.73 32.24
N LYS A 293 -1.07 1.61 33.14
CA LYS A 293 -0.82 1.50 34.59
C LYS A 293 -0.18 0.15 34.91
N GLU A 294 -0.65 -0.94 34.32
CA GLU A 294 -0.02 -2.28 34.37
C GLU A 294 1.41 -2.25 33.81
N ALA A 295 1.62 -1.65 32.64
CA ALA A 295 2.95 -1.47 32.04
C ALA A 295 3.92 -0.69 32.95
N LYS A 296 3.45 0.36 33.65
CA LYS A 296 4.28 1.11 34.62
C LYS A 296 4.74 0.23 35.79
N VAL A 297 3.92 -0.70 36.25
CA VAL A 297 4.29 -1.65 37.32
C VAL A 297 5.38 -2.60 36.84
N HIS A 298 5.21 -3.22 35.67
CA HIS A 298 6.23 -4.13 35.14
C HIS A 298 7.54 -3.43 34.74
N LEU A 299 7.48 -2.20 34.21
CA LEU A 299 8.68 -1.41 33.90
C LEU A 299 9.44 -1.00 35.16
N LYS A 300 8.72 -0.80 36.28
CA LYS A 300 9.35 -0.56 37.58
C LYS A 300 10.19 -1.78 38.00
N TYR A 301 9.65 -3.00 37.97
CA TYR A 301 10.39 -4.22 38.30
C TYR A 301 11.64 -4.41 37.41
N MET A 302 11.54 -4.12 36.12
CA MET A 302 12.69 -4.20 35.20
C MET A 302 13.78 -3.17 35.50
N ARG A 303 13.40 -1.94 35.88
CA ARG A 303 14.35 -0.90 36.28
C ARG A 303 15.01 -1.23 37.61
N GLU A 304 14.25 -1.63 38.62
CA GLU A 304 14.77 -2.00 39.95
C GLU A 304 15.79 -3.15 39.86
N PHE A 305 15.53 -4.16 39.01
CA PHE A 305 16.48 -5.22 38.72
C PHE A 305 17.75 -4.70 38.03
N THR A 306 17.60 -3.86 37.00
CA THR A 306 18.73 -3.29 36.25
C THR A 306 19.60 -2.38 37.13
N GLU A 307 18.98 -1.54 37.96
CA GLU A 307 19.65 -0.64 38.91
C GLU A 307 20.35 -1.42 40.03
N LYS A 308 19.77 -2.54 40.50
CA LYS A 308 20.44 -3.48 41.41
C LYS A 308 21.71 -4.05 40.79
N VAL A 309 21.63 -4.62 39.58
CA VAL A 309 22.77 -5.18 38.84
C VAL A 309 23.88 -4.13 38.63
N ILE A 310 23.51 -2.91 38.21
CA ILE A 310 24.49 -1.81 37.99
C ILE A 310 25.16 -1.41 39.31
N ARG A 311 24.41 -1.32 40.41
CA ARG A 311 24.94 -0.96 41.74
C ARG A 311 25.90 -2.01 42.27
N GLU A 312 25.53 -3.29 42.26
CA GLU A 312 26.39 -4.39 42.72
C GLU A 312 27.69 -4.48 41.89
N LYS A 313 27.60 -4.31 40.56
CA LYS A 313 28.80 -4.17 39.70
C LYS A 313 29.65 -2.95 40.05
N LYS A 314 29.03 -1.79 40.32
CA LYS A 314 29.74 -0.54 40.65
C LYS A 314 30.46 -0.64 42.01
N GLU A 315 29.82 -1.21 43.02
CA GLU A 315 30.40 -1.43 44.35
C GLU A 315 31.57 -2.43 44.27
N ARG A 316 31.37 -3.55 43.56
CA ARG A 316 32.45 -4.53 43.32
C ARG A 316 33.60 -3.92 42.50
N TYR A 317 33.33 -3.07 41.52
CA TYR A 317 34.37 -2.33 40.77
C TYR A 317 35.15 -1.33 41.64
N LEU A 318 34.46 -0.58 42.52
CA LEU A 318 35.09 0.37 43.44
C LEU A 318 35.90 -0.31 44.55
N SER A 319 35.60 -1.59 44.86
CA SER A 319 36.38 -2.40 45.82
C SER A 319 37.70 -2.95 45.25
N LEU A 320 37.92 -2.88 43.92
CA LEU A 320 39.16 -3.33 43.29
C LEU A 320 40.22 -2.22 43.33
N GLY A 321 41.21 -2.40 44.20
CA GLY A 321 42.28 -1.43 44.41
C GLY A 321 43.14 -1.12 43.17
N PRO A 322 43.88 0.01 43.16
CA PRO A 322 44.63 0.51 42.01
C PRO A 322 45.87 -0.36 41.72
N GLY A 323 45.67 -1.52 41.10
CA GLY A 323 46.73 -2.45 40.72
C GLY A 323 46.28 -3.84 40.28
N ALA A 324 45.02 -4.24 40.55
CA ALA A 324 44.49 -5.52 40.08
C ALA A 324 44.32 -5.55 38.54
N ASP A 325 44.60 -6.70 37.93
CA ASP A 325 44.65 -6.89 36.47
C ASP A 325 43.34 -6.49 35.77
N LYS A 326 43.41 -5.46 34.91
CA LYS A 326 42.25 -4.80 34.27
C LYS A 326 41.76 -5.53 33.03
N GLY A 327 41.73 -6.86 33.08
CA GLY A 327 41.29 -7.75 32.02
C GLY A 327 39.79 -7.67 31.71
N LYS A 328 39.44 -7.50 30.43
CA LYS A 328 38.12 -7.69 29.78
C LYS A 328 36.93 -6.82 30.23
N CYS A 329 36.79 -6.39 31.49
CA CYS A 329 35.63 -5.58 31.94
C CYS A 329 35.77 -4.06 31.76
N GLN A 330 36.99 -3.54 31.59
CA GLN A 330 37.28 -2.08 31.49
C GLN A 330 36.52 -1.42 30.32
N ALA A 331 36.48 -2.08 29.16
CA ALA A 331 36.04 -1.50 27.89
C ALA A 331 34.53 -1.24 27.77
N LEU A 332 33.67 -1.84 28.61
CA LEU A 332 32.22 -1.61 28.55
C LEU A 332 31.82 -0.39 29.41
N LEU A 333 32.56 -0.11 30.49
CA LEU A 333 32.21 0.89 31.50
C LEU A 333 32.62 2.31 31.08
N ASP A 334 33.86 2.49 30.60
CA ASP A 334 34.36 3.76 30.02
C ASP A 334 33.48 4.24 28.85
N VAL A 335 32.93 3.27 28.13
CA VAL A 335 32.00 3.43 27.01
C VAL A 335 30.69 4.03 27.47
N LEU A 336 30.07 3.48 28.51
CA LEU A 336 28.78 3.95 29.03
C LEU A 336 28.88 5.35 29.64
N LEU A 337 30.02 5.70 30.26
CA LEU A 337 30.28 7.03 30.83
C LEU A 337 30.49 8.11 29.75
N LYS A 338 31.25 7.83 28.68
CA LYS A 338 31.44 8.79 27.56
C LYS A 338 30.15 9.11 26.78
N LEU A 339 29.10 8.31 26.94
CA LEU A 339 27.86 8.40 26.17
C LEU A 339 26.76 9.26 26.81
N HIS A 340 27.10 10.05 27.85
CA HIS A 340 26.17 10.88 28.64
C HIS A 340 26.36 12.41 28.45
N LEU A 341 27.29 12.85 27.58
CA LEU A 341 27.79 14.22 27.52
C LEU A 341 27.60 14.95 26.17
N VAL A 342 26.81 14.41 25.22
CA VAL A 342 26.64 15.04 23.90
C VAL A 342 25.15 15.03 23.49
N GLU A 343 24.56 16.22 23.41
CA GLU A 343 23.21 16.48 22.87
C GLU A 343 23.26 17.40 21.64
N HIS A 344 22.46 17.04 20.64
CA HIS A 344 21.83 17.88 19.62
C HIS A 344 22.65 18.82 18.70
N GLU A 345 22.84 18.37 17.45
CA GLU A 345 22.67 19.19 16.22
C GLU A 345 21.94 18.36 15.14
N LEU A 346 21.28 19.01 14.17
CA LEU A 346 20.58 18.38 13.04
C LEU A 346 21.41 18.56 11.76
N THR A 347 21.40 17.57 10.86
CA THR A 347 22.29 17.54 9.69
C THR A 347 21.58 17.69 8.35
N GLU A 348 22.27 18.30 7.39
CA GLU A 348 21.82 18.69 6.04
C GLU A 348 21.13 17.56 5.23
N GLU A 349 21.51 16.29 5.44
CA GLU A 349 20.88 15.12 4.80
C GLU A 349 19.39 14.96 5.15
N ASP A 350 18.96 15.37 6.36
CA ASP A 350 17.58 15.22 6.82
C ASP A 350 16.62 16.15 6.04
N VAL A 351 17.08 17.36 5.70
CA VAL A 351 16.31 18.35 4.93
C VAL A 351 16.13 17.91 3.48
N LYS A 352 17.18 17.32 2.89
CA LYS A 352 17.18 16.88 1.49
C LYS A 352 16.16 15.77 1.22
N HIS A 353 15.97 14.86 2.18
CA HIS A 353 15.02 13.74 2.05
C HIS A 353 13.55 14.18 2.04
N GLU A 354 13.18 15.19 2.83
CA GLU A 354 11.83 15.79 2.83
C GLU A 354 11.52 16.44 1.47
N VAL A 355 12.47 17.20 0.89
CA VAL A 355 12.31 17.88 -0.40
C VAL A 355 12.16 16.88 -1.56
N ASP A 356 13.03 15.86 -1.63
CA ASP A 356 12.96 14.80 -2.67
C ASP A 356 11.64 14.00 -2.62
N THR A 357 11.03 13.90 -1.43
CA THR A 357 9.75 13.19 -1.26
C THR A 357 8.57 13.92 -1.91
N PHE A 358 8.61 15.25 -2.00
CA PHE A 358 7.61 16.04 -2.75
C PHE A 358 7.84 15.99 -4.27
N ALA A 359 9.07 15.81 -4.73
CA ALA A 359 9.42 15.78 -6.16
C ALA A 359 8.98 14.50 -6.90
N LEU A 360 8.61 13.43 -6.19
CA LEU A 360 8.28 12.11 -6.78
C LEU A 360 6.88 12.00 -7.43
N ALA A 361 6.09 13.07 -7.47
CA ALA A 361 4.80 13.11 -8.14
C ALA A 361 4.94 13.10 -9.68
N LYS A 362 4.98 11.91 -10.29
CA LYS A 362 5.12 11.74 -11.77
C LYS A 362 3.96 12.32 -12.60
N ASP A 363 2.79 12.52 -12.00
CA ASP A 363 1.58 13.04 -12.64
C ASP A 363 1.55 14.57 -12.77
N ARG A 364 0.71 15.11 -13.65
CA ARG A 364 0.67 16.55 -13.98
C ARG A 364 0.21 17.45 -12.83
N LEU A 365 -0.49 16.89 -11.85
CA LEU A 365 -1.03 17.57 -10.67
C LEU A 365 -1.29 16.56 -9.55
N PHE A 366 -1.22 16.99 -8.28
CA PHE A 366 -1.62 16.15 -7.14
C PHE A 366 -2.53 16.93 -6.17
N CYS A 367 -3.32 16.21 -5.37
CA CYS A 367 -4.26 16.78 -4.44
C CYS A 367 -4.15 16.12 -3.06
N THR A 368 -4.06 16.95 -2.02
CA THR A 368 -4.22 16.56 -0.61
C THR A 368 -5.49 17.20 -0.06
N TRP A 369 -5.92 16.73 1.09
CA TRP A 369 -7.08 17.25 1.80
C TRP A 369 -6.65 17.63 3.21
N ILE A 370 -6.72 18.93 3.53
CA ILE A 370 -6.53 19.39 4.91
C ILE A 370 -7.93 19.69 5.44
N LEU A 371 -8.39 18.82 6.34
CA LEU A 371 -9.79 18.72 6.75
C LEU A 371 -10.69 18.53 5.51
N TYR A 372 -11.82 19.23 5.44
CA TYR A 372 -12.76 19.16 4.31
C TYR A 372 -12.33 20.00 3.09
N THR A 373 -11.19 20.70 3.15
CA THR A 373 -10.74 21.60 2.09
C THR A 373 -9.73 20.90 1.16
N PRO A 374 -10.02 20.77 -0.15
CA PRO A 374 -9.06 20.22 -1.11
C PRO A 374 -7.97 21.24 -1.44
N PHE A 375 -6.72 20.80 -1.38
CA PHE A 375 -5.56 21.55 -1.84
C PHE A 375 -5.00 20.87 -3.09
N VAL A 376 -4.79 21.64 -4.15
CA VAL A 376 -4.41 21.14 -5.48
C VAL A 376 -3.07 21.75 -5.85
N PHE A 377 -2.05 20.90 -5.95
CA PHE A 377 -0.69 21.28 -6.31
C PHE A 377 -0.46 21.01 -7.79
N LEU A 378 0.06 22.03 -8.47
CA LEU A 378 0.39 21.99 -9.90
C LEU A 378 1.92 21.93 -10.02
N VAL A 379 2.44 20.79 -10.48
CA VAL A 379 3.89 20.51 -10.51
C VAL A 379 4.48 20.54 -11.92
N LYS A 380 3.68 20.81 -12.95
CA LYS A 380 4.14 20.95 -14.35
C LYS A 380 3.70 22.28 -14.96
N ALA A 381 4.59 22.85 -15.77
CA ALA A 381 4.47 24.20 -16.30
C ALA A 381 3.21 24.41 -17.15
N GLU A 382 2.72 23.39 -17.86
CA GLU A 382 1.52 23.49 -18.69
C GLU A 382 0.26 23.69 -17.85
N ALA A 383 0.14 22.97 -16.73
CA ALA A 383 -0.99 23.10 -15.81
C ALA A 383 -0.95 24.43 -15.05
N VAL A 384 0.24 24.89 -14.66
CA VAL A 384 0.44 26.22 -14.06
C VAL A 384 0.08 27.33 -15.07
N LYS A 385 0.49 27.19 -16.34
CA LYS A 385 0.15 28.14 -17.41
C LYS A 385 -1.37 28.21 -17.63
N GLU A 386 -2.07 27.08 -17.66
CA GLU A 386 -3.54 27.05 -17.78
C GLU A 386 -4.21 27.77 -16.59
N ALA A 387 -3.80 27.46 -15.36
CA ALA A 387 -4.35 28.08 -14.15
C ALA A 387 -4.08 29.60 -14.04
N LEU A 388 -2.96 30.09 -14.56
CA LEU A 388 -2.57 31.51 -14.48
C LEU A 388 -2.98 32.36 -15.70
N SER A 389 -3.19 31.76 -16.87
CA SER A 389 -3.66 32.48 -18.07
C SER A 389 -5.19 32.56 -18.18
N GLY A 390 -5.92 31.69 -17.46
CA GLY A 390 -7.38 31.69 -17.44
C GLY A 390 -8.00 32.81 -16.61
N ASN A 391 -9.13 33.34 -17.09
CA ASN A 391 -9.88 34.40 -16.40
C ASN A 391 -10.65 33.95 -15.12
N LYS A 392 -10.48 32.69 -14.68
CA LYS A 392 -11.35 31.97 -13.71
C LYS A 392 -10.76 31.77 -12.30
N MET A 393 -9.48 32.05 -12.10
CA MET A 393 -8.77 31.83 -10.82
C MET A 393 -8.07 33.12 -10.38
N LYS A 394 -8.84 34.20 -10.24
CA LYS A 394 -8.30 35.54 -9.95
C LYS A 394 -7.96 35.69 -8.47
N GLU A 395 -8.81 35.16 -7.60
CA GLU A 395 -8.63 35.30 -6.16
C GLU A 395 -7.46 34.48 -5.58
N LYS A 396 -6.94 34.97 -4.46
CA LYS A 396 -5.87 34.31 -3.69
C LYS A 396 -6.43 33.11 -2.92
N SER A 397 -5.60 32.08 -2.71
CA SER A 397 -5.99 30.95 -1.85
C SER A 397 -6.33 31.43 -0.43
N TRP A 398 -7.29 30.76 0.22
CA TRP A 398 -7.68 31.02 1.61
C TRP A 398 -6.50 31.02 2.60
N LEU A 399 -5.40 30.31 2.30
CA LEU A 399 -4.17 30.35 3.11
C LEU A 399 -3.62 31.76 3.33
N TYR A 400 -3.83 32.69 2.38
CA TYR A 400 -3.41 34.08 2.52
C TYR A 400 -4.12 34.80 3.69
N LYS A 401 -5.24 34.27 4.22
CA LYS A 401 -5.87 34.77 5.46
C LYS A 401 -4.91 34.67 6.66
N PHE A 402 -4.04 33.64 6.72
CA PHE A 402 -3.05 33.51 7.79
C PHE A 402 -1.91 34.53 7.71
N LEU A 403 -1.69 35.11 6.53
CA LEU A 403 -0.78 36.23 6.30
C LEU A 403 -1.46 37.60 6.53
N GLY A 404 -2.80 37.64 6.68
CA GLY A 404 -3.55 38.85 6.99
C GLY A 404 -3.10 39.60 8.25
N PRO A 405 -2.64 38.96 9.34
CA PRO A 405 -2.07 39.68 10.48
C PRO A 405 -0.78 40.46 10.16
N LEU A 406 0.01 39.98 9.17
CA LEU A 406 1.27 40.57 8.69
C LEU A 406 1.05 41.67 7.65
N PHE A 407 0.20 41.43 6.64
CA PHE A 407 0.04 42.33 5.47
C PHE A 407 -1.32 43.05 5.42
N GLY A 408 -2.25 42.74 6.32
CA GLY A 408 -3.62 43.22 6.29
C GLY A 408 -4.29 42.99 4.93
N TYR A 409 -4.69 44.09 4.28
CA TYR A 409 -5.26 44.12 2.93
C TYR A 409 -4.31 44.74 1.88
N GLY A 410 -2.99 44.61 2.05
CA GLY A 410 -2.00 45.05 1.06
C GLY A 410 -1.98 44.19 -0.22
N LEU A 411 -1.11 44.50 -1.17
CA LEU A 411 -1.00 43.82 -2.48
C LEU A 411 -0.85 42.28 -2.43
N THR A 412 -0.35 41.71 -1.33
CA THR A 412 -0.13 40.26 -1.22
C THR A 412 -1.41 39.49 -0.85
N THR A 413 -2.28 40.10 -0.03
CA THR A 413 -3.44 39.48 0.64
C THR A 413 -4.80 40.06 0.22
N SER A 414 -4.82 41.20 -0.47
CA SER A 414 -6.06 41.85 -0.94
C SER A 414 -6.86 40.98 -1.93
N PRO A 415 -8.21 40.98 -1.82
CA PRO A 415 -9.10 40.45 -2.85
C PRO A 415 -8.86 41.12 -4.21
N HIS A 416 -9.13 40.42 -5.31
CA HIS A 416 -8.86 40.90 -6.68
C HIS A 416 -9.54 42.26 -6.98
N VAL A 417 -10.73 42.50 -6.42
CA VAL A 417 -11.45 43.79 -6.54
C VAL A 417 -10.71 44.99 -5.93
N ILE A 418 -9.94 44.78 -4.87
CA ILE A 418 -9.11 45.79 -4.20
C ILE A 418 -7.70 45.81 -4.83
N TRP A 419 -7.16 44.62 -5.11
CA TRP A 419 -5.84 44.43 -5.69
C TRP A 419 -5.68 45.08 -7.06
N LYS A 420 -6.66 44.93 -7.97
CA LYS A 420 -6.51 45.38 -9.37
C LYS A 420 -6.40 46.92 -9.49
N PRO A 421 -7.23 47.74 -8.81
CA PRO A 421 -7.02 49.18 -8.74
C PRO A 421 -5.68 49.55 -8.07
N ARG A 422 -5.38 49.00 -6.89
CA ARG A 422 -4.14 49.31 -6.15
C ARG A 422 -2.88 48.98 -6.94
N ARG A 423 -2.83 47.82 -7.59
CA ARG A 423 -1.70 47.43 -8.46
C ARG A 423 -1.54 48.37 -9.65
N LYS A 424 -2.64 48.86 -10.24
CA LYS A 424 -2.59 49.85 -11.34
C LYS A 424 -2.01 51.19 -10.87
N LEU A 425 -2.38 51.65 -9.68
CA LEU A 425 -1.82 52.86 -9.06
C LEU A 425 -0.33 52.68 -8.74
N LEU A 426 0.02 51.59 -8.04
CA LEU A 426 1.36 51.31 -7.55
C LEU A 426 2.36 50.95 -8.65
N ASN A 427 1.94 50.37 -9.78
CA ASN A 427 2.82 50.10 -10.93
C ASN A 427 3.55 51.36 -11.42
N ARG A 428 3.01 52.57 -11.20
CA ARG A 428 3.69 53.84 -11.53
C ARG A 428 5.00 54.03 -10.78
N CYS A 429 5.13 53.46 -9.57
CA CYS A 429 6.31 53.57 -8.72
C CYS A 429 7.46 52.64 -9.16
N PHE A 430 7.19 51.71 -10.08
CA PHE A 430 8.14 50.72 -10.59
C PHE A 430 8.52 50.99 -12.06
N HIS A 431 8.35 52.23 -12.54
CA HIS A 431 8.85 52.64 -13.85
C HIS A 431 10.38 52.59 -13.88
N SER A 432 10.97 52.22 -15.02
CA SER A 432 12.43 52.08 -15.19
C SER A 432 13.19 53.32 -14.75
N ASP A 433 12.70 54.52 -15.08
CA ASP A 433 13.35 55.78 -14.69
C ASP A 433 13.34 56.04 -13.16
N ILE A 434 12.34 55.53 -12.44
CA ILE A 434 12.31 55.59 -10.97
C ILE A 434 13.27 54.55 -10.40
N LEU A 435 13.33 53.35 -10.98
CA LEU A 435 14.23 52.28 -10.56
C LEU A 435 15.71 52.65 -10.79
N ARG A 436 16.04 53.28 -11.93
CA ARG A 436 17.39 53.77 -12.27
C ARG A 436 17.99 54.63 -11.17
N GLY A 437 17.19 55.49 -10.53
CA GLY A 437 17.66 56.32 -9.43
C GLY A 437 18.03 55.53 -8.15
N PHE A 438 17.68 54.24 -8.02
CA PHE A 438 17.98 53.45 -6.81
C PHE A 438 19.42 52.89 -6.86
N LEU A 439 20.06 52.86 -8.04
CA LEU A 439 21.42 52.37 -8.23
C LEU A 439 22.46 52.99 -7.26
N PRO A 440 22.49 54.32 -7.00
CA PRO A 440 23.44 54.87 -6.02
C PRO A 440 23.25 54.33 -4.61
N VAL A 441 21.99 54.10 -4.20
CA VAL A 441 21.66 53.53 -2.87
C VAL A 441 22.03 52.04 -2.84
N PHE A 442 21.78 51.30 -3.91
CA PHE A 442 22.23 49.90 -4.03
C PHE A 442 23.76 49.79 -3.97
N ASN A 443 24.49 50.68 -4.64
CA ASN A 443 25.96 50.73 -4.59
C ASN A 443 26.48 51.12 -3.19
N GLU A 444 25.90 52.14 -2.54
CA GLU A 444 26.25 52.55 -1.16
C GLU A 444 26.17 51.35 -0.20
N HIS A 445 25.02 50.68 -0.14
CA HIS A 445 24.78 49.55 0.78
C HIS A 445 25.51 48.26 0.38
N ALA A 446 25.73 48.01 -0.92
CA ALA A 446 26.56 46.88 -1.37
C ALA A 446 28.03 47.08 -0.96
N GLN A 447 28.57 48.29 -1.06
CA GLN A 447 29.92 48.61 -0.60
C GLN A 447 30.05 48.58 0.93
N GLU A 448 29.00 48.95 1.68
CA GLU A 448 28.97 48.73 3.13
C GLU A 448 28.95 47.21 3.47
N LEU A 449 28.19 46.38 2.74
CA LEU A 449 28.17 44.92 2.91
C LEU A 449 29.54 44.27 2.61
N VAL A 450 30.23 44.71 1.55
CA VAL A 450 31.59 44.24 1.23
C VAL A 450 32.58 44.59 2.35
N LYS A 451 32.48 45.76 2.99
CA LYS A 451 33.34 46.11 4.15
C LYS A 451 33.13 45.16 5.31
N VAL A 452 31.87 44.83 5.66
CA VAL A 452 31.56 43.87 6.73
C VAL A 452 32.12 42.48 6.40
N PHE A 453 32.03 42.01 5.16
CA PHE A 453 32.61 40.72 4.78
C PHE A 453 34.15 40.70 4.75
N ARG A 454 34.82 41.85 4.54
CA ARG A 454 36.28 41.96 4.70
C ARG A 454 36.74 41.80 6.15
N GLU A 455 35.87 42.02 7.15
CA GLU A 455 36.20 41.79 8.57
C GLU A 455 36.27 40.31 8.94
N SER A 456 35.72 39.42 8.11
CA SER A 456 35.71 37.96 8.31
C SER A 456 36.53 37.20 7.25
N GLU A 457 37.56 37.86 6.71
CA GLU A 457 38.43 37.30 5.67
C GLU A 457 39.15 36.02 6.16
N ASN A 458 39.05 34.93 5.38
CA ASN A 458 39.50 33.58 5.71
C ASN A 458 38.70 32.82 6.79
N GLU A 459 37.56 33.33 7.26
CA GLU A 459 36.68 32.64 8.22
C GLU A 459 35.34 32.17 7.61
N PHE A 460 34.85 30.99 8.04
CA PHE A 460 33.52 30.50 7.65
C PHE A 460 32.43 31.31 8.36
N THR A 461 31.71 32.13 7.59
CA THR A 461 30.80 33.15 8.12
C THR A 461 29.34 32.87 7.76
N GLU A 462 28.41 33.13 8.70
CA GLU A 462 26.97 33.12 8.46
C GLU A 462 26.58 34.42 7.71
N ILE A 463 26.11 34.30 6.48
CA ILE A 463 25.85 35.46 5.61
C ILE A 463 24.37 35.86 5.49
N SER A 464 23.43 34.99 5.88
CA SER A 464 22.00 35.21 5.65
C SER A 464 21.47 36.38 6.50
N HIS A 465 21.88 36.50 7.76
CA HIS A 465 21.46 37.62 8.59
C HIS A 465 22.02 38.95 8.08
N THR A 466 23.30 39.00 7.70
CA THR A 466 23.97 40.23 7.24
C THR A 466 23.42 40.73 5.90
N ILE A 467 23.15 39.81 4.96
CA ILE A 467 22.52 40.15 3.67
C ILE A 467 21.07 40.63 3.88
N ALA A 468 20.35 40.06 4.85
CA ALA A 468 19.03 40.55 5.26
C ALA A 468 19.11 42.01 5.76
N LEU A 469 20.00 42.32 6.72
CA LEU A 469 20.17 43.70 7.19
C LEU A 469 20.46 44.70 6.04
N CYS A 470 21.36 44.35 5.12
CA CYS A 470 21.62 45.14 3.91
C CYS A 470 20.36 45.38 3.07
N ALA A 471 19.59 44.32 2.76
CA ALA A 471 18.35 44.43 2.01
C ALA A 471 17.25 45.24 2.75
N LEU A 472 17.29 45.30 4.09
CA LEU A 472 16.37 46.08 4.91
C LEU A 472 16.70 47.57 4.86
N ASP A 473 17.98 47.91 5.01
CA ASP A 473 18.50 49.27 4.83
C ASP A 473 18.20 49.79 3.41
N ILE A 474 18.46 48.96 2.40
CA ILE A 474 18.12 49.25 1.00
C ILE A 474 16.62 49.53 0.82
N ILE A 475 15.71 48.64 1.25
CA ILE A 475 14.27 48.85 0.99
C ILE A 475 13.74 50.06 1.77
N CYS A 476 14.26 50.33 2.98
CA CYS A 476 13.80 51.46 3.78
C CYS A 476 14.30 52.80 3.24
N GLU A 477 15.54 52.88 2.75
CA GLU A 477 16.04 54.08 2.09
C GLU A 477 15.38 54.29 0.72
N THR A 478 15.22 53.25 -0.09
CA THR A 478 14.67 53.37 -1.45
C THR A 478 13.15 53.56 -1.48
N ALA A 479 12.38 52.70 -0.81
CA ALA A 479 10.92 52.75 -0.85
C ALA A 479 10.33 53.76 0.15
N PHE A 480 10.95 53.96 1.31
CA PHE A 480 10.39 54.78 2.39
C PHE A 480 11.14 56.10 2.63
N ASP A 481 12.34 56.30 2.07
CA ASP A 481 13.22 57.47 2.29
C ASP A 481 13.60 57.62 3.78
N VAL A 482 13.94 56.49 4.42
CA VAL A 482 14.42 56.39 5.81
C VAL A 482 15.73 55.59 5.85
N LYS A 483 16.85 56.27 6.18
CA LYS A 483 18.14 55.61 6.46
C LYS A 483 18.11 55.01 7.87
N LEU A 484 18.17 53.68 8.00
CA LEU A 484 18.16 52.99 9.30
C LEU A 484 19.58 52.67 9.82
N LYS A 485 20.54 52.39 8.91
CA LYS A 485 21.91 51.97 9.21
C LYS A 485 21.94 50.78 10.19
N THR A 486 21.27 49.70 9.81
CA THR A 486 21.24 48.45 10.59
C THR A 486 22.48 47.58 10.38
N LEU A 487 23.15 47.72 9.23
CA LEU A 487 24.41 47.05 8.95
C LEU A 487 25.49 47.40 9.99
N GLY A 488 26.15 46.37 10.56
CA GLY A 488 27.11 46.53 11.66
C GLY A 488 26.50 46.51 13.08
N ASN A 489 25.17 46.43 13.20
CA ASN A 489 24.47 46.32 14.49
C ASN A 489 23.76 44.96 14.58
N ASN A 490 24.43 43.96 15.16
CA ASN A 490 24.08 42.52 15.12
C ASN A 490 22.70 42.10 15.68
N GLU A 491 21.86 43.03 16.14
CA GLU A 491 20.53 42.75 16.68
C GLU A 491 19.45 43.70 16.14
N SER A 492 19.17 43.68 14.83
CA SER A 492 17.93 44.28 14.32
C SER A 492 16.72 43.52 14.86
N GLN A 493 16.10 44.08 15.90
CA GLN A 493 14.89 43.53 16.53
C GLN A 493 13.73 43.41 15.51
N TYR A 494 13.72 44.24 14.46
CA TYR A 494 12.74 44.18 13.38
C TYR A 494 12.93 42.94 12.50
N ALA A 495 14.13 42.70 11.98
CA ALA A 495 14.42 41.52 11.15
C ALA A 495 14.17 40.21 11.92
N ASN A 496 14.55 40.16 13.20
CA ASN A 496 14.27 39.01 14.07
C ASN A 496 12.77 38.83 14.37
N ALA A 497 12.01 39.92 14.57
CA ALA A 497 10.56 39.84 14.74
C ALA A 497 9.84 39.37 13.46
N VAL A 498 10.27 39.83 12.28
CA VAL A 498 9.79 39.38 10.97
C VAL A 498 10.02 37.88 10.79
N ARG A 499 11.27 37.42 10.91
CA ARG A 499 11.62 35.99 10.79
C ARG A 499 10.80 35.13 11.74
N ARG A 500 10.71 35.53 13.01
CA ARG A 500 9.95 34.79 14.03
C ARG A 500 8.45 34.75 13.73
N LEU A 501 7.88 35.80 13.15
CA LEU A 501 6.49 35.79 12.72
C LEU A 501 6.25 34.89 11.51
N CYS A 502 7.17 34.86 10.54
CA CYS A 502 7.10 33.93 9.41
C CYS A 502 7.10 32.46 9.91
N GLU A 503 7.98 32.12 10.86
CA GLU A 503 7.98 30.81 11.54
C GLU A 503 6.63 30.51 12.22
N LEU A 504 6.09 31.46 13.01
CA LEU A 504 4.82 31.28 13.74
C LEU A 504 3.61 31.17 12.79
N VAL A 505 3.62 31.87 11.65
CA VAL A 505 2.57 31.77 10.64
C VAL A 505 2.66 30.44 9.87
N LEU A 506 3.85 29.98 9.49
CA LEU A 506 4.04 28.64 8.92
C LEU A 506 3.58 27.55 9.89
N TYR A 507 3.98 27.64 11.16
CA TYR A 507 3.51 26.73 12.21
C TYR A 507 1.98 26.74 12.35
N ARG A 508 1.35 27.91 12.25
CA ARG A 508 -0.12 28.06 12.27
C ARG A 508 -0.80 27.46 11.03
N ILE A 509 -0.22 27.61 9.84
CA ILE A 509 -0.71 27.02 8.59
C ILE A 509 -0.77 25.50 8.72
N TYR A 510 0.28 24.87 9.26
CA TYR A 510 0.33 23.42 9.43
C TYR A 510 -0.41 22.89 10.67
N SER A 511 -0.59 23.70 11.72
CA SER A 511 -1.30 23.32 12.94
C SER A 511 -2.80 23.61 12.86
N PHE A 512 -3.58 22.69 12.29
CA PHE A 512 -5.02 22.85 12.02
C PHE A 512 -5.88 23.27 13.23
N TRP A 513 -5.53 22.90 14.46
CA TRP A 513 -6.23 23.35 15.67
C TRP A 513 -6.00 24.84 16.01
N LEU A 514 -4.99 25.48 15.41
CA LEU A 514 -4.73 26.92 15.45
C LEU A 514 -5.37 27.66 14.26
N TRP A 515 -6.19 26.99 13.43
CA TRP A 515 -6.90 27.68 12.36
C TRP A 515 -7.98 28.63 12.90
N PRO A 516 -8.84 28.24 13.86
CA PRO A 516 -9.78 29.18 14.50
C PRO A 516 -9.03 30.30 15.22
N ASP A 517 -9.27 31.54 14.79
CA ASP A 517 -8.61 32.74 15.34
C ASP A 517 -8.72 32.82 16.87
N VAL A 518 -9.89 32.48 17.43
CA VAL A 518 -10.15 32.44 18.88
C VAL A 518 -9.21 31.47 19.62
N ILE A 519 -8.88 30.31 19.03
CA ILE A 519 -7.97 29.36 19.65
C ILE A 519 -6.54 29.87 19.51
N ALA A 520 -6.12 30.20 18.28
CA ALA A 520 -4.77 30.68 17.97
C ALA A 520 -4.34 31.82 18.90
N TRP A 521 -5.10 32.91 18.93
CA TRP A 521 -4.77 34.14 19.64
C TRP A 521 -4.82 34.04 21.18
N ASN A 522 -5.31 32.93 21.73
CA ASN A 522 -5.32 32.64 23.16
C ASN A 522 -4.25 31.62 23.60
N THR A 523 -3.63 30.91 22.66
CA THR A 523 -2.45 30.06 22.94
C THR A 523 -1.20 30.88 23.31
N PRO A 524 -0.18 30.27 23.95
CA PRO A 524 1.11 30.94 24.17
C PRO A 524 1.75 31.47 22.88
N LEU A 525 1.71 30.69 21.80
CA LEU A 525 2.25 31.06 20.48
C LEU A 525 1.50 32.26 19.88
N GLY A 526 0.19 32.34 20.06
CA GLY A 526 -0.60 33.50 19.63
C GLY A 526 -0.34 34.76 20.48
N LYS A 527 0.09 34.60 21.74
CA LYS A 527 0.53 35.72 22.58
C LYS A 527 1.92 36.21 22.17
N GLU A 528 2.83 35.30 21.84
CA GLU A 528 4.15 35.59 21.26
C GLU A 528 4.01 36.33 19.91
N ALA A 529 3.18 35.80 18.99
CA ALA A 529 2.87 36.46 17.72
C ALA A 529 2.31 37.87 17.89
N LYS A 530 1.45 38.10 18.91
CA LYS A 530 0.94 39.45 19.22
C LYS A 530 2.05 40.43 19.66
N VAL A 531 3.08 39.96 20.36
CA VAL A 531 4.22 40.81 20.76
C VAL A 531 5.02 41.25 19.54
N HIS A 532 5.41 40.30 18.68
CA HIS A 532 6.16 40.62 17.46
C HIS A 532 5.34 41.46 16.46
N LEU A 533 4.03 41.18 16.30
CA LEU A 533 3.15 41.99 15.45
C LEU A 533 2.99 43.41 15.98
N LYS A 534 2.92 43.59 17.30
CA LYS A 534 2.89 44.92 17.90
C LYS A 534 4.18 45.69 17.58
N PHE A 535 5.34 45.06 17.75
CA PHE A 535 6.63 45.66 17.44
C PHE A 535 6.75 46.09 15.95
N MET A 536 6.38 45.20 15.03
CA MET A 536 6.37 45.50 13.59
C MET A 536 5.48 46.72 13.27
N ARG A 537 4.26 46.76 13.83
CA ARG A 537 3.33 47.87 13.62
C ARG A 537 3.84 49.18 14.23
N GLU A 538 4.40 49.16 15.43
CA GLU A 538 5.02 50.34 16.06
C GLU A 538 6.16 50.91 15.21
N PHE A 539 6.94 50.04 14.55
CA PHE A 539 7.98 50.43 13.59
C PHE A 539 7.39 51.06 12.31
N THR A 540 6.44 50.38 11.65
CA THR A 540 5.77 50.89 10.45
C THR A 540 5.05 52.22 10.70
N GLU A 541 4.37 52.35 11.84
CA GLU A 541 3.71 53.60 12.25
C GLU A 541 4.70 54.74 12.52
N LYS A 542 5.90 54.44 13.06
CA LYS A 542 6.97 55.42 13.21
C LYS A 542 7.46 55.92 11.84
N VAL A 543 7.80 55.01 10.93
CA VAL A 543 8.25 55.33 9.56
C VAL A 543 7.23 56.19 8.82
N ILE A 544 5.95 55.79 8.85
CA ILE A 544 4.87 56.54 8.20
C ILE A 544 4.70 57.93 8.83
N ARG A 545 4.73 58.04 10.17
CA ARG A 545 4.59 59.32 10.87
C ARG A 545 5.72 60.29 10.52
N GLU A 546 6.97 59.86 10.63
CA GLU A 546 8.15 60.70 10.35
C GLU A 546 8.14 61.22 8.91
N LYS A 547 7.79 60.35 7.95
CA LYS A 547 7.65 60.74 6.53
C LYS A 547 6.42 61.64 6.29
N LYS A 548 5.28 61.40 6.96
CA LYS A 548 4.05 62.21 6.88
C LYS A 548 4.26 63.64 7.42
N GLU A 549 4.95 63.79 8.54
CA GLU A 549 5.32 65.10 9.10
C GLU A 549 6.26 65.87 8.15
N ARG A 550 7.23 65.18 7.54
CA ARG A 550 8.13 65.76 6.52
C ARG A 550 7.38 66.14 5.23
N TYR A 551 6.41 65.34 4.80
CA TYR A 551 5.57 65.61 3.63
C TYR A 551 4.66 66.83 3.85
N LEU A 552 4.02 66.93 5.02
CA LEU A 552 3.14 68.04 5.37
C LEU A 552 3.88 69.38 5.58
N SER A 553 5.10 69.35 6.14
CA SER A 553 5.93 70.54 6.36
C SER A 553 6.53 71.14 5.08
N LEU A 554 6.63 70.37 3.99
CA LEU A 554 7.07 70.87 2.68
C LEU A 554 5.93 71.48 1.83
N GLY A 555 4.67 71.15 2.13
CA GLY A 555 3.49 71.68 1.45
C GLY A 555 3.16 71.01 0.10
N PRO A 556 1.86 70.92 -0.27
CA PRO A 556 1.42 70.20 -1.47
C PRO A 556 1.81 70.96 -2.75
N GLY A 557 2.95 70.60 -3.34
CA GLY A 557 3.42 71.12 -4.63
C GLY A 557 4.88 71.62 -4.67
N ALA A 558 5.59 71.63 -3.54
CA ALA A 558 6.99 72.10 -3.48
C ALA A 558 8.01 71.19 -4.20
N ASP A 559 7.62 69.98 -4.59
CA ASP A 559 8.54 68.89 -4.96
C ASP A 559 8.63 68.66 -6.49
N LYS A 560 8.42 69.72 -7.30
CA LYS A 560 8.61 69.67 -8.76
C LYS A 560 10.09 69.51 -9.13
N GLY A 561 10.51 68.26 -9.31
CA GLY A 561 11.87 67.91 -9.75
C GLY A 561 12.63 66.99 -8.78
N LYS A 562 12.02 66.60 -7.66
CA LYS A 562 12.60 65.65 -6.72
C LYS A 562 12.02 64.26 -6.91
N ARG A 563 12.80 63.27 -6.49
CA ARG A 563 12.48 61.86 -6.61
C ARG A 563 11.48 61.44 -5.53
N HIS A 564 10.24 61.14 -5.91
CA HIS A 564 9.25 60.60 -4.99
C HIS A 564 9.58 59.14 -4.61
N SER A 565 9.58 58.82 -3.32
CA SER A 565 9.64 57.43 -2.86
C SER A 565 8.27 56.74 -3.01
N LEU A 566 8.22 55.42 -2.82
CA LEU A 566 6.97 54.66 -2.82
C LEU A 566 6.01 55.16 -1.73
N LEU A 567 6.54 55.54 -0.56
CA LEU A 567 5.77 56.13 0.52
C LEU A 567 5.28 57.55 0.21
N ASP A 568 6.03 58.37 -0.55
CA ASP A 568 5.53 59.68 -1.00
C ASP A 568 4.31 59.54 -1.92
N VAL A 569 4.31 58.52 -2.80
CA VAL A 569 3.16 58.23 -3.67
C VAL A 569 1.95 57.72 -2.86
N LEU A 570 2.17 56.82 -1.89
CA LEU A 570 1.12 56.34 -0.99
C LEU A 570 0.53 57.48 -0.13
N LEU A 571 1.37 58.36 0.40
CA LEU A 571 0.93 59.54 1.17
C LEU A 571 0.17 60.54 0.29
N LYS A 572 0.58 60.76 -0.95
CA LYS A 572 -0.18 61.59 -1.92
C LYS A 572 -1.56 61.00 -2.21
N LEU A 573 -1.64 59.69 -2.47
CA LEU A 573 -2.89 58.97 -2.72
C LEU A 573 -3.85 59.02 -1.51
N HIS A 574 -3.32 59.08 -0.29
CA HIS A 574 -4.11 59.22 0.93
C HIS A 574 -4.52 60.67 1.25
N LEU A 575 -3.57 61.60 1.27
CA LEU A 575 -3.75 62.96 1.78
C LEU A 575 -4.28 63.96 0.75
N VAL A 576 -4.04 63.72 -0.55
CA VAL A 576 -4.35 64.66 -1.63
C VAL A 576 -5.41 64.11 -2.58
N GLU A 577 -5.25 62.85 -3.02
CA GLU A 577 -6.17 62.23 -3.98
C GLU A 577 -7.31 61.45 -3.29
N HIS A 578 -7.19 61.22 -1.97
CA HIS A 578 -8.15 60.51 -1.13
C HIS A 578 -8.59 59.11 -1.64
N GLU A 579 -7.75 58.47 -2.47
CA GLU A 579 -7.97 57.12 -3.02
C GLU A 579 -7.60 56.00 -2.02
N LEU A 580 -6.80 56.30 -0.99
CA LEU A 580 -6.36 55.35 0.04
C LEU A 580 -6.69 55.85 1.46
N THR A 581 -7.01 54.92 2.37
CA THR A 581 -7.09 55.21 3.81
C THR A 581 -5.72 55.15 4.47
N GLU A 582 -5.58 55.69 5.68
CA GLU A 582 -4.33 55.58 6.44
C GLU A 582 -3.98 54.13 6.79
N GLU A 583 -4.98 53.27 6.98
CA GLU A 583 -4.82 51.84 7.21
C GLU A 583 -4.36 51.10 5.94
N ASP A 584 -4.79 51.55 4.75
CA ASP A 584 -4.29 51.02 3.48
C ASP A 584 -2.82 51.39 3.23
N VAL A 585 -2.41 52.61 3.58
CA VAL A 585 -0.99 53.01 3.51
C VAL A 585 -0.13 52.12 4.41
N LYS A 586 -0.57 51.83 5.64
CA LYS A 586 0.11 50.88 6.53
C LYS A 586 0.26 49.49 5.90
N HIS A 587 -0.84 48.94 5.39
CA HIS A 587 -0.85 47.60 4.79
C HIS A 587 0.04 47.47 3.54
N GLU A 588 0.12 48.50 2.70
CA GLU A 588 1.06 48.48 1.57
C GLU A 588 2.52 48.65 2.04
N VAL A 589 2.81 49.52 3.03
CA VAL A 589 4.15 49.66 3.60
C VAL A 589 4.64 48.34 4.21
N ASP A 590 3.83 47.68 5.05
CA ASP A 590 4.15 46.35 5.61
C ASP A 590 4.41 45.31 4.50
N THR A 591 3.61 45.37 3.42
CA THR A 591 3.76 44.48 2.26
C THR A 591 5.10 44.70 1.55
N PHE A 592 5.47 45.94 1.25
CA PHE A 592 6.73 46.24 0.56
C PHE A 592 7.97 46.08 1.45
N ALA A 593 7.86 46.40 2.74
CA ALA A 593 8.95 46.25 3.70
C ALA A 593 9.38 44.79 3.79
N LEU A 594 8.43 43.87 3.95
CA LEU A 594 8.72 42.45 4.15
C LEU A 594 8.98 41.72 2.82
N ALA A 595 8.19 41.99 1.77
CA ALA A 595 8.35 41.33 0.46
C ALA A 595 9.46 41.94 -0.43
N GLY A 596 10.05 43.09 -0.06
CA GLY A 596 11.22 43.65 -0.75
C GLY A 596 12.55 43.17 -0.13
N HIS A 597 12.62 43.17 1.20
CA HIS A 597 13.80 42.77 1.97
C HIS A 597 14.08 41.26 1.90
N ASP A 598 13.15 40.45 2.41
CA ASP A 598 13.45 39.07 2.83
C ASP A 598 13.71 38.16 1.61
N THR A 599 12.89 38.31 0.56
CA THR A 599 13.05 37.52 -0.67
C THR A 599 14.27 37.90 -1.49
N ALA A 600 14.68 39.17 -1.48
CA ALA A 600 15.90 39.62 -2.15
C ALA A 600 17.14 39.06 -1.43
N ALA A 601 17.15 39.16 -0.10
CA ALA A 601 18.22 38.62 0.72
C ALA A 601 18.38 37.10 0.54
N VAL A 602 17.28 36.33 0.68
CA VAL A 602 17.29 34.87 0.47
C VAL A 602 17.81 34.50 -0.92
N THR A 603 17.45 35.25 -1.96
CA THR A 603 17.93 35.00 -3.34
C THR A 603 19.45 35.21 -3.44
N ALA A 604 19.96 36.32 -2.90
CA ALA A 604 21.39 36.63 -2.90
C ALA A 604 22.20 35.63 -2.05
N THR A 605 21.69 35.24 -0.88
CA THR A 605 22.30 34.19 -0.04
C THR A 605 22.42 32.86 -0.78
N TRP A 606 21.37 32.37 -1.44
CA TRP A 606 21.44 31.11 -2.19
C TRP A 606 22.34 31.19 -3.42
N ALA A 607 22.38 32.33 -4.11
CA ALA A 607 23.30 32.55 -5.23
C ALA A 607 24.77 32.51 -4.77
N LEU A 608 25.12 33.23 -3.70
CA LEU A 608 26.47 33.25 -3.13
C LEU A 608 26.89 31.88 -2.58
N TYR A 609 25.99 31.18 -1.88
CA TYR A 609 26.23 29.80 -1.41
C TYR A 609 26.48 28.84 -2.58
N LEU A 610 25.70 28.93 -3.66
CA LEU A 610 25.91 28.09 -4.85
C LEU A 610 27.21 28.44 -5.60
N ILE A 611 27.59 29.72 -5.69
CA ILE A 611 28.88 30.14 -6.25
C ILE A 611 30.03 29.56 -5.41
N GLY A 612 29.98 29.69 -4.08
CA GLY A 612 31.01 29.16 -3.18
C GLY A 612 31.13 27.62 -3.19
N LEU A 613 30.06 26.89 -3.55
CA LEU A 613 30.10 25.44 -3.73
C LEU A 613 30.60 24.97 -5.11
N ASN A 614 30.66 25.85 -6.12
CA ASN A 614 30.98 25.49 -7.50
C ASN A 614 32.12 26.39 -8.05
N PRO A 615 33.39 26.05 -7.76
CA PRO A 615 34.53 26.89 -8.14
C PRO A 615 34.66 27.17 -9.65
N ASP A 616 34.18 26.26 -10.50
CA ASP A 616 34.16 26.44 -11.97
C ASP A 616 33.12 27.47 -12.43
N VAL A 617 32.02 27.61 -11.70
CA VAL A 617 31.03 28.67 -11.88
C VAL A 617 31.58 29.99 -11.35
N GLN A 618 32.24 29.96 -10.19
CA GLN A 618 32.87 31.14 -9.59
C GLN A 618 33.93 31.76 -10.51
N VAL A 619 34.82 30.95 -11.10
CA VAL A 619 35.83 31.43 -12.07
C VAL A 619 35.17 32.16 -13.24
N LYS A 620 34.10 31.62 -13.82
CA LYS A 620 33.39 32.27 -14.94
C LYS A 620 32.64 33.54 -14.56
N VAL A 621 32.15 33.63 -13.31
CA VAL A 621 31.59 34.88 -12.77
C VAL A 621 32.70 35.92 -12.62
N HIS A 622 33.89 35.54 -12.13
CA HIS A 622 35.04 36.45 -12.09
C HIS A 622 35.50 36.87 -13.49
N GLU A 623 35.62 35.95 -14.46
CA GLU A 623 35.95 36.28 -15.87
C GLU A 623 34.97 37.29 -16.49
N GLU A 624 33.67 37.22 -16.16
CA GLU A 624 32.69 38.21 -16.60
C GLU A 624 32.83 39.55 -15.86
N LEU A 625 33.09 39.54 -14.56
CA LEU A 625 33.31 40.75 -13.77
C LEU A 625 34.59 41.48 -14.22
N ASP A 626 35.70 40.76 -14.38
CA ASP A 626 36.98 41.29 -14.85
C ASP A 626 36.86 41.92 -16.25
N ARG A 627 36.03 41.32 -17.13
CA ARG A 627 35.73 41.87 -18.47
C ARG A 627 34.97 43.20 -18.42
N ILE A 628 34.09 43.41 -17.43
CA ILE A 628 33.20 44.58 -17.35
C ILE A 628 33.81 45.71 -16.50
N PHE A 629 34.45 45.36 -15.38
CA PHE A 629 34.98 46.31 -14.39
C PHE A 629 36.51 46.53 -14.51
N GLY A 630 37.24 45.59 -15.14
CA GLY A 630 38.68 45.68 -15.30
C GLY A 630 39.42 45.78 -13.97
N GLU A 631 40.44 46.65 -13.90
CA GLU A 631 41.19 46.89 -12.66
C GLU A 631 40.40 47.73 -11.61
N ASN A 632 39.26 48.32 -11.97
CA ASN A 632 38.51 49.23 -11.09
C ASN A 632 37.35 48.52 -10.37
N ILE A 633 37.72 47.65 -9.44
CA ILE A 633 36.80 46.78 -8.68
C ILE A 633 35.84 47.55 -7.76
N ASP A 634 36.20 48.77 -7.35
CA ASP A 634 35.39 49.62 -6.47
C ASP A 634 34.47 50.60 -7.25
N LYS A 635 34.35 50.45 -8.59
CA LYS A 635 33.46 51.27 -9.43
C LYS A 635 31.98 51.00 -9.10
N ASP A 636 31.20 52.07 -8.94
CA ASP A 636 29.73 52.04 -8.89
C ASP A 636 29.12 51.32 -10.12
N ILE A 637 28.23 50.35 -9.87
CA ILE A 637 27.54 49.60 -10.91
C ILE A 637 26.50 50.50 -11.60
N THR A 638 26.52 50.54 -12.93
CA THR A 638 25.55 51.27 -13.77
C THR A 638 24.51 50.33 -14.40
N GLU A 639 23.44 50.90 -14.97
CA GLU A 639 22.42 50.14 -15.71
C GLU A 639 22.99 49.40 -16.93
N ASN A 640 24.03 49.94 -17.57
CA ASN A 640 24.70 49.26 -18.69
C ASN A 640 25.47 48.04 -18.18
N ASP A 641 26.23 48.19 -17.09
CA ASP A 641 26.98 47.08 -16.48
C ASP A 641 26.02 45.93 -16.07
N LEU A 642 24.83 46.26 -15.54
CA LEU A 642 23.80 45.26 -15.21
C LEU A 642 23.25 44.49 -16.41
N ASN A 643 23.19 45.11 -17.60
CA ASN A 643 22.77 44.43 -18.83
C ASN A 643 23.87 43.51 -19.39
N ASP A 644 25.14 43.83 -19.14
CA ASP A 644 26.30 43.06 -19.62
C ASP A 644 26.66 41.87 -18.70
N LEU A 645 26.13 41.82 -17.47
CA LEU A 645 26.28 40.73 -16.48
C LEU A 645 25.43 39.47 -16.81
N CYS A 646 25.54 38.99 -18.05
CA CYS A 646 24.73 37.91 -18.61
C CYS A 646 24.95 36.54 -17.95
N TYR A 647 26.18 36.19 -17.56
CA TYR A 647 26.50 34.93 -16.91
C TYR A 647 26.06 34.95 -15.43
N LEU A 648 26.28 36.07 -14.73
CA LEU A 648 25.78 36.24 -13.36
C LEU A 648 24.25 36.18 -13.30
N ASP A 649 23.54 36.78 -14.26
CA ASP A 649 22.07 36.64 -14.39
C ASP A 649 21.65 35.17 -14.64
N CYS A 650 22.41 34.39 -15.41
CA CYS A 650 22.20 32.94 -15.53
C CYS A 650 22.38 32.21 -14.19
N VAL A 651 23.39 32.56 -13.39
CA VAL A 651 23.62 32.00 -12.05
C VAL A 651 22.49 32.34 -11.09
N VAL A 652 22.02 33.59 -11.08
CA VAL A 652 20.86 34.02 -10.26
C VAL A 652 19.58 33.29 -10.68
N LYS A 653 19.34 33.10 -11.98
CA LYS A 653 18.21 32.33 -12.49
C LYS A 653 18.28 30.85 -12.09
N GLU A 654 19.46 30.25 -12.11
CA GLU A 654 19.66 28.86 -11.69
C GLU A 654 19.53 28.70 -10.17
N ALA A 655 20.02 29.67 -9.38
CA ALA A 655 19.80 29.73 -7.94
C ALA A 655 18.30 29.82 -7.62
N LEU A 656 17.53 30.66 -8.33
CA LEU A 656 16.07 30.74 -8.21
C LEU A 656 15.34 29.47 -8.69
N ARG A 657 15.93 28.70 -9.62
CA ARG A 657 15.38 27.40 -10.06
C ARG A 657 15.56 26.31 -9.00
N LEU A 658 16.67 26.34 -8.28
CA LEU A 658 17.00 25.37 -7.22
C LEU A 658 16.37 25.75 -5.87
N TYR A 659 16.46 27.02 -5.49
CA TYR A 659 16.03 27.57 -4.21
C TYR A 659 15.17 28.84 -4.41
N PRO A 660 13.94 28.71 -4.91
CA PRO A 660 13.05 29.85 -5.09
C PRO A 660 12.71 30.51 -3.74
N ALA A 661 12.95 31.81 -3.61
CA ALA A 661 12.64 32.58 -2.40
C ALA A 661 11.14 32.55 -2.01
N VAL A 662 10.25 32.25 -2.96
CA VAL A 662 8.84 31.91 -2.70
C VAL A 662 8.56 30.50 -3.26
N PRO A 663 8.69 29.43 -2.44
CA PRO A 663 8.59 28.06 -2.93
C PRO A 663 7.16 27.62 -3.28
N MET A 664 6.14 28.37 -2.86
CA MET A 664 4.74 28.07 -3.14
C MET A 664 3.88 29.34 -3.14
N PHE A 665 2.90 29.40 -4.05
CA PHE A 665 1.78 30.34 -4.03
C PHE A 665 0.49 29.63 -4.43
N GLY A 666 -0.68 30.21 -4.10
CA GLY A 666 -1.97 29.55 -4.32
C GLY A 666 -3.09 30.49 -4.78
N ARG A 667 -3.99 29.95 -5.59
CA ARG A 667 -5.23 30.62 -6.06
C ARG A 667 -6.47 29.94 -5.48
N HIS A 668 -7.56 30.69 -5.40
CA HIS A 668 -8.89 30.13 -5.13
C HIS A 668 -9.64 29.89 -6.45
N VAL A 669 -10.56 28.93 -6.44
CA VAL A 669 -11.35 28.54 -7.60
C VAL A 669 -12.79 29.03 -7.35
N GLU A 670 -13.20 30.06 -8.08
CA GLU A 670 -14.45 30.80 -7.81
C GLU A 670 -15.68 30.17 -8.49
N GLU A 671 -15.47 29.47 -9.60
CA GLU A 671 -16.49 28.74 -10.37
C GLU A 671 -16.09 27.27 -10.51
N ASP A 672 -17.07 26.36 -10.66
CA ASP A 672 -16.86 24.95 -11.00
C ASP A 672 -16.03 24.81 -12.30
N THR A 673 -14.72 24.71 -12.13
CA THR A 673 -13.74 24.74 -13.22
C THR A 673 -13.23 23.33 -13.45
N THR A 674 -13.76 22.69 -14.50
CA THR A 674 -13.55 21.26 -14.74
C THR A 674 -12.16 20.91 -15.28
N ILE A 675 -11.22 20.70 -14.36
CA ILE A 675 -10.02 19.89 -14.61
C ILE A 675 -10.45 18.42 -14.57
N TRP A 676 -11.01 17.94 -15.70
CA TRP A 676 -11.68 16.64 -15.79
C TRP A 676 -10.76 15.45 -15.47
N MET A 677 -11.27 14.51 -14.67
CA MET A 677 -11.46 13.09 -15.07
C MET A 677 -11.96 12.23 -13.89
N PHE A 678 -11.39 12.36 -12.69
CA PHE A 678 -11.46 11.28 -11.69
C PHE A 678 -12.73 11.20 -10.82
N PHE A 679 -13.24 12.29 -10.25
CA PHE A 679 -14.41 12.21 -9.34
C PHE A 679 -15.71 11.92 -10.10
N ALA A 680 -15.90 12.60 -11.24
CA ALA A 680 -16.98 12.32 -12.18
C ALA A 680 -16.91 10.88 -12.73
N PHE A 681 -15.71 10.33 -13.00
CA PHE A 681 -15.56 8.91 -13.35
C PHE A 681 -16.07 8.00 -12.23
N PHE A 682 -15.74 8.26 -10.97
CA PHE A 682 -16.22 7.42 -9.87
C PHE A 682 -17.74 7.52 -9.64
N LEU A 683 -18.36 8.70 -9.67
CA LEU A 683 -19.84 8.77 -9.62
C LEU A 683 -20.47 8.13 -10.86
N LYS A 684 -19.91 8.34 -12.05
CA LYS A 684 -20.37 7.70 -13.29
C LYS A 684 -20.27 6.17 -13.18
N CYS A 685 -19.19 5.61 -12.64
CA CYS A 685 -19.02 4.18 -12.42
C CYS A 685 -19.95 3.65 -11.32
N SER A 686 -20.19 4.39 -10.23
CA SER A 686 -21.19 4.06 -9.20
C SER A 686 -22.61 4.04 -9.76
N PHE A 687 -23.02 5.07 -10.51
CA PHE A 687 -24.34 5.13 -11.15
C PHE A 687 -24.49 4.10 -12.26
N TRP A 688 -23.44 3.85 -13.05
CA TRP A 688 -23.41 2.79 -14.06
C TRP A 688 -23.56 1.42 -13.41
N ARG A 689 -22.77 1.12 -12.36
CA ARG A 689 -22.90 -0.11 -11.58
C ARG A 689 -24.30 -0.24 -10.96
N TYR A 690 -24.83 0.82 -10.36
CA TYR A 690 -26.19 0.83 -9.81
C TYR A 690 -27.26 0.60 -10.89
N LYS A 691 -27.11 1.17 -12.09
CA LYS A 691 -28.00 0.91 -13.24
C LYS A 691 -27.97 -0.57 -13.62
N TYR A 692 -26.81 -1.11 -14.01
CA TYR A 692 -26.73 -2.47 -14.56
C TYR A 692 -26.93 -3.57 -13.52
N SER A 693 -26.58 -3.35 -12.25
CA SER A 693 -26.91 -4.30 -11.17
C SER A 693 -28.41 -4.46 -10.93
N ARG A 694 -29.26 -3.52 -11.36
CA ARG A 694 -30.73 -3.69 -11.37
C ARG A 694 -31.26 -4.45 -12.59
N LEU A 695 -30.46 -4.58 -13.66
CA LEU A 695 -30.82 -5.25 -14.92
C LEU A 695 -30.39 -6.72 -15.00
N MET A 696 -29.72 -7.24 -13.96
CA MET A 696 -29.26 -8.64 -13.85
C MET A 696 -29.54 -9.17 -12.44
N PRO A 697 -29.76 -10.47 -12.23
CA PRO A 697 -29.76 -11.11 -10.92
C PRO A 697 -28.39 -10.99 -10.25
N GLY A 698 -28.34 -11.17 -8.93
CA GLY A 698 -27.16 -10.86 -8.12
C GLY A 698 -27.41 -9.77 -7.08
N ARG A 699 -26.43 -9.58 -6.19
CA ARG A 699 -26.52 -8.67 -5.04
C ARG A 699 -26.66 -7.23 -5.52
N LYS A 700 -27.69 -6.52 -5.04
CA LYS A 700 -27.90 -5.10 -5.38
C LYS A 700 -26.95 -4.25 -4.51
N PRO A 701 -25.96 -3.55 -5.08
CA PRO A 701 -25.03 -2.76 -4.30
C PRO A 701 -25.67 -1.44 -3.85
N SER A 702 -25.28 -0.97 -2.68
CA SER A 702 -25.40 0.45 -2.33
C SER A 702 -24.60 1.28 -3.35
N VAL A 703 -25.14 2.45 -3.73
CA VAL A 703 -24.54 3.38 -4.72
C VAL A 703 -23.07 3.72 -4.38
N PHE A 704 -22.71 3.68 -3.10
CA PHE A 704 -21.38 4.02 -2.60
C PHE A 704 -20.51 2.82 -2.17
N ASN A 705 -20.92 1.57 -2.45
CA ASN A 705 -20.08 0.40 -2.16
C ASN A 705 -18.91 0.27 -3.17
N ILE A 706 -17.82 1.00 -2.94
CA ILE A 706 -16.62 1.04 -3.80
C ILE A 706 -15.96 -0.33 -3.98
N LEU A 707 -15.95 -1.18 -2.94
CA LEU A 707 -15.32 -2.51 -3.00
C LEU A 707 -16.23 -3.52 -3.72
N GLY A 708 -17.54 -3.35 -3.58
CA GLY A 708 -18.51 -4.26 -4.12
C GLY A 708 -18.63 -5.55 -3.31
N ASP A 709 -18.57 -6.67 -4.00
CA ASP A 709 -18.84 -8.00 -3.43
C ASP A 709 -17.54 -8.70 -2.96
N ILE A 710 -16.42 -7.96 -2.96
CA ILE A 710 -15.08 -8.41 -2.54
C ILE A 710 -15.08 -9.09 -1.16
N GLY A 711 -15.87 -8.58 -0.20
CA GLY A 711 -15.89 -9.12 1.17
C GLY A 711 -16.44 -10.55 1.30
N GLU A 712 -17.10 -11.08 0.25
CA GLU A 712 -17.55 -12.48 0.19
C GLU A 712 -16.68 -13.34 -0.74
N LEU A 713 -15.95 -12.69 -1.67
CA LEU A 713 -15.02 -13.33 -2.59
C LEU A 713 -13.60 -13.51 -2.02
N ILE A 714 -13.25 -12.77 -0.95
CA ILE A 714 -11.92 -12.76 -0.32
C ILE A 714 -12.06 -12.82 1.20
N ASP A 715 -11.51 -13.87 1.84
CA ASP A 715 -11.33 -13.88 3.30
C ASP A 715 -9.96 -13.30 3.68
N PHE A 716 -9.98 -12.08 4.20
CA PHE A 716 -8.78 -11.36 4.64
C PHE A 716 -8.04 -12.05 5.82
N ARG A 717 -8.63 -13.07 6.46
CA ARG A 717 -7.98 -13.83 7.55
C ARG A 717 -6.99 -14.89 7.05
N HIS A 718 -7.07 -15.29 5.79
CA HIS A 718 -6.22 -16.33 5.19
C HIS A 718 -5.22 -15.79 4.15
N LEU A 719 -4.89 -14.49 4.24
CA LEU A 719 -3.84 -13.84 3.44
C LEU A 719 -2.46 -14.49 3.70
N GLY A 720 -2.11 -15.53 2.94
CA GLY A 720 -0.80 -16.18 3.00
C GLY A 720 -0.70 -17.56 2.31
N SER A 721 -1.80 -18.31 2.16
CA SER A 721 -1.81 -19.63 1.48
C SER A 721 -2.69 -19.57 0.23
N THR A 722 -2.14 -19.92 -0.93
CA THR A 722 -2.87 -20.03 -2.20
C THR A 722 -4.02 -21.04 -2.10
N ASP A 723 -3.74 -22.22 -1.59
CA ASP A 723 -4.63 -23.38 -1.70
C ASP A 723 -5.92 -23.14 -0.88
N SER A 724 -5.79 -22.50 0.29
CA SER A 724 -6.90 -22.10 1.14
C SER A 724 -7.88 -21.13 0.45
N ILE A 725 -7.39 -20.22 -0.40
CA ILE A 725 -8.24 -19.23 -1.07
C ILE A 725 -8.85 -19.77 -2.38
N HIS A 726 -8.21 -20.71 -3.08
CA HIS A 726 -8.85 -21.44 -4.19
C HIS A 726 -10.05 -22.28 -3.70
N LEU A 727 -9.89 -22.99 -2.57
CA LEU A 727 -10.98 -23.71 -1.91
C LEU A 727 -12.12 -22.77 -1.48
N LYS A 728 -11.78 -21.64 -0.85
CA LYS A 728 -12.79 -20.66 -0.41
C LYS A 728 -13.53 -20.03 -1.58
N PHE A 729 -12.84 -19.72 -2.69
CA PHE A 729 -13.48 -19.24 -3.91
C PHE A 729 -14.49 -20.26 -4.45
N MET A 730 -14.12 -21.55 -4.52
CA MET A 730 -15.04 -22.63 -4.94
C MET A 730 -16.26 -22.74 -4.03
N GLU A 731 -16.10 -22.60 -2.71
CA GLU A 731 -17.20 -22.58 -1.75
C GLU A 731 -18.14 -21.36 -1.97
N THR A 732 -17.58 -20.15 -2.11
CA THR A 732 -18.37 -18.94 -2.40
C THR A 732 -19.12 -19.07 -3.71
N MET A 733 -18.49 -19.56 -4.78
CA MET A 733 -19.16 -19.77 -6.07
C MET A 733 -20.24 -20.85 -5.99
N ARG A 734 -20.05 -21.92 -5.21
CA ARG A 734 -21.09 -22.93 -4.93
C ARG A 734 -22.31 -22.32 -4.23
N ASN A 735 -22.08 -21.45 -3.24
CA ASN A 735 -23.15 -20.78 -2.50
C ASN A 735 -23.90 -19.75 -3.38
N LEU A 736 -23.19 -18.98 -4.20
CA LEU A 736 -23.79 -18.06 -5.18
C LEU A 736 -24.59 -18.83 -6.24
N ASN A 737 -24.04 -19.92 -6.78
CA ASN A 737 -24.74 -20.77 -7.74
C ASN A 737 -26.05 -21.32 -7.15
N LYS A 738 -26.02 -21.90 -5.94
CA LYS A 738 -27.24 -22.36 -5.24
C LYS A 738 -28.26 -21.25 -5.02
N THR A 739 -27.81 -20.02 -4.74
CA THR A 739 -28.69 -18.87 -4.51
C THR A 739 -29.40 -18.42 -5.79
N TYR A 740 -28.69 -18.40 -6.91
CA TYR A 740 -29.17 -17.88 -8.20
C TYR A 740 -29.42 -18.98 -9.25
N GLN A 741 -29.52 -20.26 -8.86
CA GLN A 741 -29.66 -21.38 -9.82
C GLN A 741 -30.94 -21.29 -10.65
N LYS A 742 -32.01 -20.72 -10.09
CA LYS A 742 -33.28 -20.50 -10.81
C LYS A 742 -33.20 -19.33 -11.79
N ASP A 743 -32.22 -18.44 -11.61
CA ASP A 743 -31.88 -17.41 -12.58
C ASP A 743 -30.97 -18.01 -13.67
N HIS A 744 -31.05 -17.50 -14.90
CA HIS A 744 -30.21 -18.05 -15.98
C HIS A 744 -28.74 -17.58 -15.87
N LEU A 745 -28.52 -16.47 -15.17
CA LEU A 745 -27.23 -15.84 -14.91
C LEU A 745 -27.30 -14.97 -13.65
N PHE A 746 -26.16 -14.70 -13.02
CA PHE A 746 -26.03 -13.71 -11.95
C PHE A 746 -24.80 -12.82 -12.13
N CYS A 747 -24.79 -11.64 -11.51
CA CYS A 747 -23.68 -10.70 -11.55
C CYS A 747 -23.10 -10.44 -10.16
N THR A 748 -21.77 -10.51 -10.05
CA THR A 748 -21.00 -9.97 -8.92
C THR A 748 -20.07 -8.86 -9.41
N TRP A 749 -19.59 -8.05 -8.49
CA TRP A 749 -18.78 -6.88 -8.79
C TRP A 749 -17.54 -6.84 -7.91
N ILE A 750 -16.39 -6.92 -8.55
CA ILE A 750 -15.11 -6.61 -7.92
C ILE A 750 -14.80 -5.15 -8.28
N LEU A 751 -14.81 -4.28 -7.27
CA LEU A 751 -14.77 -2.82 -7.42
C LEU A 751 -15.94 -2.29 -8.30
N TYR A 752 -15.61 -1.86 -9.52
CA TYR A 752 -16.55 -1.41 -10.55
C TYR A 752 -16.52 -2.32 -11.78
N THR A 753 -15.83 -3.46 -11.75
CA THR A 753 -15.81 -4.40 -12.86
C THR A 753 -16.93 -5.43 -12.68
N PRO A 754 -17.88 -5.55 -13.63
CA PRO A 754 -18.91 -6.57 -13.58
C PRO A 754 -18.37 -7.94 -14.02
N PHE A 755 -18.56 -8.93 -13.17
CA PHE A 755 -18.39 -10.35 -13.47
C PHE A 755 -19.77 -10.95 -13.56
N VAL A 756 -20.12 -11.50 -14.72
CA VAL A 756 -21.42 -12.12 -14.98
C VAL A 756 -21.21 -13.61 -15.16
N PHE A 757 -21.91 -14.44 -14.39
CA PHE A 757 -21.78 -15.88 -14.40
C PHE A 757 -23.01 -16.50 -15.03
N LEU A 758 -22.82 -17.29 -16.09
CA LEU A 758 -23.88 -18.03 -16.76
C LEU A 758 -23.98 -19.42 -16.12
N VAL A 759 -25.18 -19.77 -15.64
CA VAL A 759 -25.43 -20.98 -14.85
C VAL A 759 -26.43 -21.95 -15.48
N LYS A 760 -27.21 -21.49 -16.48
CA LYS A 760 -28.16 -22.30 -17.24
C LYS A 760 -27.76 -22.47 -18.71
N ALA A 761 -28.13 -23.60 -19.30
CA ALA A 761 -27.74 -24.00 -20.65
C ALA A 761 -28.21 -23.01 -21.73
N GLU A 762 -29.39 -22.41 -21.56
CA GLU A 762 -30.00 -21.43 -22.45
C GLU A 762 -29.14 -20.15 -22.55
N ALA A 763 -28.66 -19.65 -21.42
CA ALA A 763 -27.80 -18.47 -21.38
C ALA A 763 -26.42 -18.76 -21.97
N VAL A 764 -25.86 -19.94 -21.70
CA VAL A 764 -24.59 -20.40 -22.28
C VAL A 764 -24.72 -20.56 -23.80
N LYS A 765 -25.83 -21.13 -24.28
CA LYS A 765 -26.17 -21.23 -25.69
C LYS A 765 -26.26 -19.86 -26.34
N GLU A 766 -27.02 -18.92 -25.78
CA GLU A 766 -27.15 -17.58 -26.36
C GLU A 766 -25.81 -16.82 -26.39
N ALA A 767 -24.96 -16.98 -25.36
CA ALA A 767 -23.63 -16.37 -25.29
C ALA A 767 -22.64 -16.95 -26.32
N LEU A 768 -22.67 -18.26 -26.57
CA LEU A 768 -21.64 -18.97 -27.34
C LEU A 768 -22.04 -19.33 -28.78
N SER A 769 -23.33 -19.46 -29.08
CA SER A 769 -23.82 -19.75 -30.44
C SER A 769 -23.85 -18.49 -31.34
N GLY A 770 -23.98 -17.31 -30.74
CA GLY A 770 -24.08 -16.04 -31.45
C GLY A 770 -22.73 -15.37 -31.75
N ASN A 771 -22.76 -14.37 -32.63
CA ASN A 771 -21.61 -13.48 -32.89
C ASN A 771 -21.34 -12.45 -31.75
N LYS A 772 -22.12 -12.50 -30.66
CA LYS A 772 -22.21 -11.48 -29.59
C LYS A 772 -20.95 -11.33 -28.71
N MET A 773 -20.23 -12.42 -28.44
CA MET A 773 -19.13 -12.46 -27.45
C MET A 773 -17.92 -13.22 -27.99
N LYS A 774 -17.21 -12.61 -28.94
CA LYS A 774 -16.08 -13.23 -29.63
C LYS A 774 -14.78 -13.11 -28.85
N GLU A 775 -14.60 -12.04 -28.10
CA GLU A 775 -13.37 -11.81 -27.36
C GLU A 775 -13.27 -12.60 -26.04
N LYS A 776 -12.03 -12.91 -25.67
CA LYS A 776 -11.69 -13.48 -24.35
C LYS A 776 -11.82 -12.37 -23.30
N SER A 777 -12.30 -12.73 -22.10
CA SER A 777 -12.37 -11.80 -20.96
C SER A 777 -11.03 -11.09 -20.73
N TRP A 778 -11.03 -9.80 -20.39
CA TRP A 778 -9.80 -9.05 -20.13
C TRP A 778 -8.88 -9.69 -19.07
N VAL A 779 -9.42 -10.54 -18.19
CA VAL A 779 -8.70 -11.36 -17.20
C VAL A 779 -7.60 -12.23 -17.84
N TYR A 780 -7.78 -12.69 -19.09
CA TYR A 780 -6.77 -13.50 -19.80
C TYR A 780 -5.44 -12.76 -20.00
N LYS A 781 -5.40 -11.42 -19.81
CA LYS A 781 -4.15 -10.65 -19.71
C LYS A 781 -3.23 -11.11 -18.58
N PHE A 782 -3.77 -11.65 -17.49
CA PHE A 782 -2.96 -12.20 -16.40
C PHE A 782 -2.18 -13.44 -16.84
N ALA A 783 -2.78 -14.25 -17.72
CA ALA A 783 -2.16 -15.42 -18.33
C ALA A 783 -1.34 -15.10 -19.59
N LYS A 784 -1.32 -13.83 -20.07
CA LYS A 784 -0.55 -13.42 -21.25
C LYS A 784 0.94 -13.72 -21.11
N HIS A 785 1.50 -13.67 -19.90
CA HIS A 785 2.92 -13.98 -19.73
C HIS A 785 3.24 -15.47 -19.84
N LEU A 786 2.24 -16.34 -19.69
CA LEU A 786 2.35 -17.79 -19.77
C LEU A 786 2.05 -18.34 -21.18
N PHE A 787 1.15 -17.70 -21.92
CA PHE A 787 0.69 -18.13 -23.25
C PHE A 787 1.05 -17.15 -24.38
N GLY A 788 1.65 -16.00 -24.06
CA GLY A 788 1.87 -14.91 -24.99
C GLY A 788 0.59 -14.45 -25.69
N TYR A 789 0.67 -14.37 -27.03
CA TYR A 789 -0.47 -14.19 -27.93
C TYR A 789 -0.86 -15.50 -28.66
N GLY A 790 -0.62 -16.66 -28.07
CA GLY A 790 -1.02 -17.95 -28.65
C GLY A 790 -2.54 -18.15 -28.70
N LEU A 791 -3.00 -19.30 -29.19
CA LEU A 791 -4.42 -19.58 -29.46
C LEU A 791 -5.35 -19.44 -28.23
N ALA A 792 -4.82 -19.57 -27.01
CA ALA A 792 -5.59 -19.48 -25.76
C ALA A 792 -5.96 -18.04 -25.35
N THR A 793 -5.04 -17.09 -25.59
CA THR A 793 -5.07 -15.69 -25.11
C THR A 793 -5.22 -14.65 -26.23
N SER A 794 -5.03 -15.02 -27.48
CA SER A 794 -5.07 -14.11 -28.64
C SER A 794 -6.42 -13.37 -28.80
N PRO A 795 -6.38 -12.05 -29.07
CA PRO A 795 -7.52 -11.29 -29.58
C PRO A 795 -8.12 -11.97 -30.82
N HIS A 796 -9.43 -11.84 -31.04
CA HIS A 796 -10.18 -12.49 -32.12
C HIS A 796 -9.56 -12.25 -33.51
N VAL A 797 -9.03 -11.06 -33.75
CA VAL A 797 -8.37 -10.67 -35.01
C VAL A 797 -7.10 -11.48 -35.31
N ILE A 798 -6.33 -11.87 -34.29
CA ILE A 798 -5.14 -12.74 -34.41
C ILE A 798 -5.58 -14.22 -34.34
N TRP A 799 -6.50 -14.53 -33.43
CA TRP A 799 -6.99 -15.88 -33.19
C TRP A 799 -7.67 -16.51 -34.41
N LYS A 800 -8.51 -15.76 -35.14
CA LYS A 800 -9.31 -16.31 -36.25
C LYS A 800 -8.45 -16.88 -37.41
N PRO A 801 -7.46 -16.16 -37.97
CA PRO A 801 -6.59 -16.73 -39.00
C PRO A 801 -5.76 -17.90 -38.46
N ARG A 802 -5.16 -17.77 -37.27
CA ARG A 802 -4.37 -18.86 -36.66
C ARG A 802 -5.20 -20.12 -36.41
N ARG A 803 -6.42 -19.99 -35.87
CA ARG A 803 -7.34 -21.12 -35.69
C ARG A 803 -7.65 -21.82 -37.00
N LYS A 804 -7.85 -21.06 -38.08
CA LYS A 804 -8.10 -21.62 -39.43
C LYS A 804 -6.91 -22.42 -39.96
N LEU A 805 -5.68 -21.95 -39.73
CA LEU A 805 -4.44 -22.66 -40.08
C LEU A 805 -4.27 -23.92 -39.22
N LEU A 806 -4.27 -23.75 -37.90
CA LEU A 806 -4.00 -24.80 -36.91
C LEU A 806 -5.05 -25.92 -36.89
N ASN A 807 -6.30 -25.65 -37.28
CA ASN A 807 -7.34 -26.68 -37.42
C ASN A 807 -6.90 -27.85 -38.33
N ARG A 808 -6.00 -27.62 -39.29
CA ARG A 808 -5.46 -28.68 -40.16
C ARG A 808 -4.64 -29.71 -39.38
N CYS A 809 -3.88 -29.26 -38.37
CA CYS A 809 -3.02 -30.09 -37.53
C CYS A 809 -3.80 -31.07 -36.62
N PHE A 810 -5.10 -30.83 -36.43
CA PHE A 810 -6.00 -31.66 -35.62
C PHE A 810 -7.02 -32.43 -36.49
N HIS A 811 -6.72 -32.63 -37.78
CA HIS A 811 -7.50 -33.50 -38.65
C HIS A 811 -7.34 -34.98 -38.24
N PRO A 812 -8.37 -35.83 -38.31
CA PRO A 812 -8.28 -37.26 -37.94
C PRO A 812 -7.08 -37.99 -38.54
N ASP A 813 -6.76 -37.72 -39.81
CA ASP A 813 -5.64 -38.36 -40.52
C ASP A 813 -4.28 -38.08 -39.86
N ILE A 814 -4.11 -36.91 -39.23
CA ILE A 814 -2.90 -36.58 -38.49
C ILE A 814 -2.96 -37.20 -37.09
N LEU A 815 -4.11 -37.13 -36.42
CA LEU A 815 -4.30 -37.69 -35.08
C LEU A 815 -4.08 -39.22 -35.03
N ARG A 816 -4.46 -39.94 -36.10
CA ARG A 816 -4.11 -41.36 -36.29
C ARG A 816 -2.61 -41.62 -36.18
N GLY A 817 -1.79 -40.69 -36.67
CA GLY A 817 -0.33 -40.79 -36.65
C GLY A 817 0.27 -40.72 -35.24
N PHE A 818 -0.48 -40.24 -34.26
CA PHE A 818 -0.05 -40.17 -32.86
C PHE A 818 -0.40 -41.44 -32.06
N LEU A 819 -1.18 -42.38 -32.61
CA LEU A 819 -1.52 -43.64 -31.95
C LEU A 819 -0.30 -44.45 -31.45
N PRO A 820 0.82 -44.58 -32.19
CA PRO A 820 2.00 -45.29 -31.69
C PRO A 820 2.58 -44.63 -30.43
N VAL A 821 2.68 -43.30 -30.41
CA VAL A 821 3.23 -42.52 -29.28
C VAL A 821 2.31 -42.61 -28.06
N PHE A 822 0.99 -42.53 -28.26
CA PHE A 822 0.02 -42.72 -27.18
C PHE A 822 0.12 -44.12 -26.55
N ASN A 823 0.32 -45.17 -27.37
CA ASN A 823 0.48 -46.53 -26.85
C ASN A 823 1.84 -46.70 -26.14
N GLU A 824 2.94 -46.18 -26.70
CA GLU A 824 4.29 -46.23 -26.11
C GLU A 824 4.27 -45.67 -24.67
N HIS A 825 3.85 -44.41 -24.48
CA HIS A 825 3.82 -43.79 -23.15
C HIS A 825 2.78 -44.41 -22.21
N ALA A 826 1.66 -44.94 -22.72
CA ALA A 826 0.69 -45.65 -21.89
C ALA A 826 1.27 -46.97 -21.33
N GLN A 827 2.11 -47.67 -22.10
CA GLN A 827 2.81 -48.87 -21.63
C GLN A 827 3.96 -48.51 -20.66
N GLU A 828 4.69 -47.42 -20.90
CA GLU A 828 5.68 -46.89 -19.95
C GLU A 828 5.03 -46.53 -18.60
N LEU A 829 3.87 -45.86 -18.61
CA LEU A 829 3.12 -45.53 -17.41
C LEU A 829 2.64 -46.79 -16.65
N VAL A 830 2.16 -47.82 -17.38
CA VAL A 830 1.83 -49.12 -16.79
C VAL A 830 3.04 -49.79 -16.15
N LYS A 831 4.23 -49.70 -16.78
CA LYS A 831 5.47 -50.22 -16.21
C LYS A 831 5.82 -49.53 -14.88
N VAL A 832 5.75 -48.19 -14.84
CA VAL A 832 6.00 -47.42 -13.61
C VAL A 832 5.03 -47.80 -12.49
N PHE A 833 3.74 -48.00 -12.78
CA PHE A 833 2.78 -48.48 -11.77
C PHE A 833 3.01 -49.94 -11.36
N ARG A 834 3.49 -50.81 -12.26
CA ARG A 834 3.83 -52.21 -11.93
C ARG A 834 5.07 -52.33 -11.05
N GLU A 835 6.00 -51.39 -11.16
CA GLU A 835 7.23 -51.29 -10.35
C GLU A 835 6.99 -50.60 -8.99
N SER A 836 5.75 -50.17 -8.69
CA SER A 836 5.42 -49.54 -7.41
C SER A 836 5.29 -50.57 -6.28
N GLU A 837 6.21 -50.55 -5.32
CA GLU A 837 6.16 -51.39 -4.11
C GLU A 837 5.16 -50.90 -3.04
N ASN A 838 4.58 -49.71 -3.23
CA ASN A 838 3.66 -49.10 -2.27
C ASN A 838 2.27 -49.75 -2.34
N GLU A 839 1.61 -49.92 -1.18
CA GLU A 839 0.22 -50.40 -1.15
C GLU A 839 -0.76 -49.45 -1.86
N PHE A 840 -0.50 -48.14 -1.78
CA PHE A 840 -1.20 -47.10 -2.54
C PHE A 840 -0.19 -46.16 -3.17
N THR A 841 -0.34 -45.87 -4.46
CA THR A 841 0.56 -45.05 -5.26
C THR A 841 -0.05 -43.68 -5.52
N GLU A 842 0.72 -42.60 -5.40
CA GLU A 842 0.30 -41.26 -5.86
C GLU A 842 0.32 -41.24 -7.39
N ILE A 843 -0.80 -40.88 -8.02
CA ILE A 843 -0.95 -40.98 -9.48
C ILE A 843 -0.86 -39.65 -10.22
N SER A 844 -1.17 -38.53 -9.55
CA SER A 844 -1.39 -37.23 -10.20
C SER A 844 -0.10 -36.68 -10.81
N HIS A 845 1.04 -36.80 -10.12
CA HIS A 845 2.32 -36.35 -10.66
C HIS A 845 2.76 -37.21 -11.85
N THR A 846 2.75 -38.53 -11.69
CA THR A 846 3.21 -39.49 -12.71
C THR A 846 2.40 -39.41 -14.01
N ILE A 847 1.08 -39.25 -13.91
CA ILE A 847 0.21 -39.05 -15.07
C ILE A 847 0.51 -37.71 -15.77
N ALA A 848 0.79 -36.64 -15.01
CA ALA A 848 1.16 -35.35 -15.58
C ALA A 848 2.51 -35.39 -16.34
N LEU A 849 3.46 -36.22 -15.91
CA LEU A 849 4.70 -36.49 -16.65
C LEU A 849 4.42 -37.25 -17.95
N CYS A 850 3.60 -38.30 -17.89
CA CYS A 850 3.19 -39.07 -19.07
C CYS A 850 2.51 -38.20 -20.14
N ALA A 851 1.58 -37.33 -19.74
CA ALA A 851 0.89 -36.43 -20.65
C ALA A 851 1.83 -35.33 -21.20
N LEU A 852 2.86 -34.93 -20.43
CA LEU A 852 3.88 -33.97 -20.88
C LEU A 852 4.82 -34.59 -21.93
N ASP A 853 5.31 -35.80 -21.69
CA ASP A 853 6.13 -36.55 -22.66
C ASP A 853 5.31 -36.77 -23.95
N THR A 854 4.05 -37.19 -23.81
CA THR A 854 3.10 -37.41 -24.92
C THR A 854 2.87 -36.16 -25.76
N ILE A 855 2.54 -35.00 -25.17
CA ILE A 855 2.33 -33.78 -25.97
C ILE A 855 3.64 -33.28 -26.60
N CYS A 856 4.78 -33.43 -25.93
CA CYS A 856 6.07 -33.01 -26.47
C CYS A 856 6.56 -33.88 -27.63
N GLU A 857 6.35 -35.20 -27.59
CA GLU A 857 6.66 -36.05 -28.74
C GLU A 857 5.66 -35.83 -29.90
N THR A 858 4.35 -35.85 -29.63
CA THR A 858 3.33 -35.72 -30.70
C THR A 858 3.28 -34.34 -31.35
N ALA A 859 3.34 -33.26 -30.56
CA ALA A 859 3.22 -31.89 -31.08
C ALA A 859 4.56 -31.29 -31.52
N PHE A 860 5.67 -31.67 -30.89
CA PHE A 860 6.98 -31.04 -31.13
C PHE A 860 8.07 -31.99 -31.66
N ASP A 861 7.84 -33.31 -31.72
CA ASP A 861 8.82 -34.35 -32.11
C ASP A 861 10.07 -34.34 -31.21
N VAL A 862 9.84 -34.18 -29.90
CA VAL A 862 10.87 -34.20 -28.85
C VAL A 862 10.49 -35.19 -27.74
N LYS A 863 11.22 -36.32 -27.67
CA LYS A 863 11.16 -37.24 -26.51
C LYS A 863 11.88 -36.62 -25.32
N LEU A 864 11.16 -36.35 -24.24
CA LEU A 864 11.74 -35.81 -23.00
C LEU A 864 12.15 -36.89 -21.99
N ASN A 865 11.48 -38.05 -22.01
CA ASN A 865 11.67 -39.17 -21.09
C ASN A 865 11.63 -38.72 -19.61
N THR A 866 10.58 -37.97 -19.22
CA THR A 866 10.41 -37.50 -17.84
C THR A 866 9.77 -38.56 -16.93
N LEU A 867 9.06 -39.54 -17.50
CA LEU A 867 8.61 -40.74 -16.81
C LEU A 867 9.79 -41.44 -16.08
N GLY A 868 9.69 -41.53 -14.74
CA GLY A 868 10.74 -42.06 -13.85
C GLY A 868 11.63 -41.01 -13.18
N ASN A 869 11.49 -39.72 -13.52
CA ASN A 869 12.20 -38.62 -12.86
C ASN A 869 11.23 -37.79 -12.00
N ASN A 870 11.21 -38.08 -10.68
CA ASN A 870 10.27 -37.51 -9.70
C ASN A 870 10.35 -35.98 -9.49
N GLU A 871 11.25 -35.26 -10.16
CA GLU A 871 11.44 -33.81 -10.01
C GLU A 871 11.39 -33.05 -11.35
N SER A 872 10.37 -33.28 -12.19
CA SER A 872 10.18 -32.43 -13.39
C SER A 872 9.91 -30.97 -13.01
N GLN A 873 10.97 -30.17 -13.11
CA GLN A 873 10.94 -28.72 -12.83
C GLN A 873 9.94 -27.99 -13.74
N TYR A 874 9.68 -28.50 -14.95
CA TYR A 874 8.69 -27.95 -15.89
C TYR A 874 7.27 -28.08 -15.36
N ALA A 875 6.82 -29.30 -15.04
CA ALA A 875 5.46 -29.53 -14.54
C ALA A 875 5.19 -28.76 -13.24
N ASN A 876 6.20 -28.66 -12.37
CA ASN A 876 6.12 -27.90 -11.12
C ASN A 876 6.07 -26.37 -11.36
N ALA A 877 6.87 -25.85 -12.31
CA ALA A 877 6.83 -24.43 -12.69
C ALA A 877 5.51 -24.03 -13.35
N VAL A 878 4.96 -24.88 -14.23
CA VAL A 878 3.63 -24.68 -14.84
C VAL A 878 2.55 -24.59 -13.78
N ARG A 879 2.43 -25.60 -12.90
CA ARG A 879 1.41 -25.64 -11.84
C ARG A 879 1.46 -24.39 -10.97
N ARG A 880 2.66 -24.00 -10.54
CA ARG A 880 2.87 -22.82 -9.70
C ARG A 880 2.51 -21.51 -10.41
N LEU A 881 2.72 -21.41 -11.72
CA LEU A 881 2.28 -20.25 -12.50
C LEU A 881 0.76 -20.23 -12.70
N CYS A 882 0.12 -21.39 -12.90
CA CYS A 882 -1.34 -21.51 -12.93
C CYS A 882 -1.98 -21.01 -11.63
N ASP A 883 -1.42 -21.39 -10.46
CA ASP A 883 -1.84 -20.86 -9.15
C ASP A 883 -1.74 -19.33 -9.09
N ILE A 884 -0.58 -18.76 -9.43
CA ILE A 884 -0.34 -17.32 -9.34
C ILE A 884 -1.27 -16.52 -10.29
N VAL A 885 -1.55 -17.06 -11.48
CA VAL A 885 -2.49 -16.45 -12.44
C VAL A 885 -3.92 -16.42 -11.89
N LEU A 886 -4.40 -17.50 -11.25
CA LEU A 886 -5.73 -17.52 -10.62
C LEU A 886 -5.77 -16.71 -9.33
N TYR A 887 -4.71 -16.73 -8.52
CA TYR A 887 -4.59 -15.88 -7.33
C TYR A 887 -4.74 -14.40 -7.69
N ARG A 888 -4.20 -13.99 -8.84
CA ARG A 888 -4.34 -12.64 -9.40
C ARG A 888 -5.76 -12.34 -9.90
N LEU A 889 -6.58 -13.32 -10.30
CA LEU A 889 -7.98 -13.09 -10.71
C LEU A 889 -8.79 -12.49 -9.54
N TYR A 890 -8.82 -13.15 -8.39
CA TYR A 890 -9.61 -12.67 -7.24
C TYR A 890 -8.88 -11.62 -6.38
N SER A 891 -7.55 -11.54 -6.40
CA SER A 891 -6.76 -10.54 -5.65
C SER A 891 -6.67 -9.18 -6.39
N PHE A 892 -7.69 -8.32 -6.25
CA PHE A 892 -7.79 -7.06 -7.02
C PHE A 892 -6.58 -6.11 -6.88
N TRP A 893 -5.86 -6.12 -5.76
CA TRP A 893 -4.65 -5.33 -5.55
C TRP A 893 -3.47 -5.79 -6.42
N LEU A 894 -3.50 -7.02 -6.95
CA LEU A 894 -2.55 -7.55 -7.93
C LEU A 894 -2.98 -7.32 -9.39
N TRP A 895 -4.12 -6.70 -9.65
CA TRP A 895 -4.51 -6.39 -11.04
C TRP A 895 -3.53 -5.43 -11.73
N PRO A 896 -3.07 -4.32 -11.10
CA PRO A 896 -2.04 -3.47 -11.68
C PRO A 896 -0.71 -4.21 -11.81
N GLU A 897 -0.20 -4.33 -13.04
CA GLU A 897 1.03 -5.09 -13.34
C GLU A 897 2.24 -4.62 -12.53
N VAL A 898 2.38 -3.30 -12.32
CA VAL A 898 3.46 -2.72 -11.52
C VAL A 898 3.42 -3.22 -10.06
N ILE A 899 2.24 -3.43 -9.48
CA ILE A 899 2.13 -3.98 -8.13
C ILE A 899 2.45 -5.48 -8.18
N ALA A 900 1.77 -6.22 -9.05
CA ALA A 900 1.95 -7.66 -9.20
C ALA A 900 3.43 -8.06 -9.31
N TRP A 901 4.14 -7.47 -10.28
CA TRP A 901 5.52 -7.81 -10.61
C TRP A 901 6.59 -7.37 -9.60
N ASN A 902 6.22 -6.58 -8.59
CA ASN A 902 7.10 -6.18 -7.49
C ASN A 902 6.80 -6.90 -6.16
N THR A 903 5.69 -7.64 -6.07
CA THR A 903 5.41 -8.54 -4.93
C THR A 903 6.33 -9.78 -4.92
N PRO A 904 6.47 -10.49 -3.78
CA PRO A 904 7.16 -11.78 -3.74
C PRO A 904 6.64 -12.80 -4.75
N LEU A 905 5.31 -12.93 -4.89
CA LEU A 905 4.66 -13.80 -5.89
C LEU A 905 5.03 -13.40 -7.33
N GLY A 906 5.15 -12.10 -7.61
CA GLY A 906 5.61 -11.62 -8.92
C GLY A 906 7.10 -11.85 -9.17
N LYS A 907 7.94 -11.83 -8.13
CA LYS A 907 9.35 -12.21 -8.22
C LYS A 907 9.50 -13.73 -8.46
N GLU A 908 8.71 -14.55 -7.77
CA GLU A 908 8.59 -16.01 -7.97
C GLU A 908 8.14 -16.35 -9.39
N ALA A 909 7.04 -15.76 -9.86
CA ALA A 909 6.53 -15.97 -11.21
C ALA A 909 7.56 -15.63 -12.31
N LYS A 910 8.39 -14.60 -12.13
CA LYS A 910 9.48 -14.28 -13.07
C LYS A 910 10.53 -15.39 -13.19
N VAL A 911 10.82 -16.12 -12.11
CA VAL A 911 11.78 -17.24 -12.12
C VAL A 911 11.20 -18.39 -12.93
N HIS A 912 9.96 -18.81 -12.64
CA HIS A 912 9.30 -19.89 -13.38
C HIS A 912 9.09 -19.53 -14.86
N LEU A 913 8.68 -18.30 -15.18
CA LEU A 913 8.50 -17.85 -16.56
C LEU A 913 9.82 -17.85 -17.35
N LYS A 914 10.94 -17.47 -16.72
CA LYS A 914 12.26 -17.56 -17.35
C LYS A 914 12.63 -19.02 -17.66
N PHE A 915 12.39 -19.93 -16.73
CA PHE A 915 12.63 -21.36 -16.93
C PHE A 915 11.79 -21.94 -18.07
N LEU A 916 10.48 -21.68 -18.11
CA LEU A 916 9.61 -22.15 -19.21
C LEU A 916 10.05 -21.57 -20.56
N SER A 917 10.41 -20.28 -20.59
CA SER A 917 10.94 -19.60 -21.78
C SER A 917 12.20 -20.27 -22.33
N GLU A 918 13.16 -20.56 -21.45
CA GLU A 918 14.43 -21.23 -21.82
C GLU A 918 14.21 -22.66 -22.32
N PHE A 919 13.25 -23.38 -21.73
CA PHE A 919 12.85 -24.71 -22.18
C PHE A 919 12.23 -24.68 -23.59
N THR A 920 11.24 -23.80 -23.82
CA THR A 920 10.58 -23.68 -25.13
C THR A 920 11.55 -23.21 -26.22
N GLU A 921 12.46 -22.28 -25.91
CA GLU A 921 13.51 -21.83 -26.83
C GLU A 921 14.49 -22.95 -27.20
N LYS A 922 14.80 -23.86 -26.26
CA LYS A 922 15.61 -25.05 -26.54
C LYS A 922 14.89 -25.99 -27.54
N VAL A 923 13.62 -26.33 -27.26
CA VAL A 923 12.79 -27.20 -28.12
C VAL A 923 12.69 -26.65 -29.55
N ILE A 924 12.40 -25.35 -29.69
CA ILE A 924 12.27 -24.70 -30.99
C ILE A 924 13.60 -24.70 -31.75
N ARG A 925 14.73 -24.40 -31.07
CA ARG A 925 16.06 -24.39 -31.68
C ARG A 925 16.45 -25.78 -32.23
N GLU A 926 16.33 -26.82 -31.40
CA GLU A 926 16.71 -28.20 -31.78
C GLU A 926 15.88 -28.70 -32.98
N LYS A 927 14.56 -28.44 -32.99
CA LYS A 927 13.69 -28.80 -34.12
C LYS A 927 13.96 -27.94 -35.37
N LYS A 928 14.27 -26.64 -35.22
CA LYS A 928 14.63 -25.72 -36.32
C LYS A 928 15.94 -26.11 -37.00
N GLU A 929 16.97 -26.49 -36.25
CA GLU A 929 18.24 -27.01 -36.78
C GLU A 929 18.04 -28.31 -37.57
N ARG A 930 17.20 -29.22 -37.06
CA ARG A 930 16.83 -30.47 -37.75
C ARG A 930 16.00 -30.23 -39.02
N TYR A 931 15.05 -29.29 -38.99
CA TYR A 931 14.24 -28.90 -40.15
C TYR A 931 15.10 -28.28 -41.28
N LEU A 932 16.08 -27.43 -40.91
CA LEU A 932 16.97 -26.80 -41.88
C LEU A 932 18.00 -27.77 -42.48
N SER A 933 18.51 -28.73 -41.71
CA SER A 933 19.50 -29.71 -42.17
C SER A 933 18.92 -30.81 -43.07
N LEU A 934 17.66 -31.19 -42.87
CA LEU A 934 16.96 -32.14 -43.76
C LEU A 934 16.42 -31.46 -45.04
N GLY A 935 16.15 -30.16 -44.98
CA GLY A 935 15.64 -29.37 -46.10
C GLY A 935 14.10 -29.34 -46.18
N PRO A 936 13.48 -28.27 -46.72
CA PRO A 936 12.03 -28.10 -46.70
C PRO A 936 11.28 -29.21 -47.44
N GLY A 937 10.59 -30.07 -46.68
CA GLY A 937 9.76 -31.15 -47.24
C GLY A 937 10.49 -32.45 -47.59
N ALA A 938 11.68 -32.70 -47.02
CA ALA A 938 12.35 -34.00 -47.12
C ALA A 938 11.68 -35.10 -46.28
N ASP A 939 11.11 -34.75 -45.12
CA ASP A 939 10.38 -35.71 -44.27
C ASP A 939 8.93 -35.89 -44.75
N LYS A 940 8.79 -36.67 -45.84
CA LYS A 940 7.49 -37.14 -46.36
C LYS A 940 7.07 -38.50 -45.78
N GLY A 941 7.87 -39.05 -44.86
CA GLY A 941 7.71 -40.40 -44.32
C GLY A 941 7.21 -40.47 -42.88
N LYS A 942 7.42 -39.42 -42.07
CA LYS A 942 6.87 -39.31 -40.71
C LYS A 942 5.70 -38.33 -40.61
N HIS A 943 4.90 -38.52 -39.56
CA HIS A 943 3.77 -37.66 -39.21
C HIS A 943 4.25 -36.21 -39.01
N GLN A 944 3.59 -35.25 -39.68
CA GLN A 944 3.91 -33.83 -39.51
C GLN A 944 3.50 -33.37 -38.11
N ALA A 945 4.48 -33.14 -37.24
CA ALA A 945 4.24 -32.58 -35.92
C ALA A 945 3.74 -31.13 -36.04
N LEU A 946 3.04 -30.65 -35.01
CA LEU A 946 2.51 -29.29 -34.98
C LEU A 946 3.62 -28.24 -35.17
N LEU A 947 4.80 -28.47 -34.58
CA LEU A 947 5.96 -27.59 -34.72
C LEU A 947 6.52 -27.56 -36.15
N ASP A 948 6.44 -28.64 -36.93
CA ASP A 948 6.85 -28.62 -38.35
C ASP A 948 5.96 -27.69 -39.18
N VAL A 949 4.65 -27.66 -38.89
CA VAL A 949 3.71 -26.73 -39.54
C VAL A 949 3.99 -25.29 -39.12
N LEU A 950 4.24 -25.04 -37.83
CA LEU A 950 4.61 -23.70 -37.33
C LEU A 950 5.93 -23.21 -37.92
N LEU A 951 6.96 -24.06 -38.00
CA LEU A 951 8.25 -23.73 -38.62
C LEU A 951 8.11 -23.48 -40.12
N LYS A 952 7.27 -24.24 -40.85
CA LYS A 952 6.96 -23.95 -42.26
C LYS A 952 6.29 -22.58 -42.44
N LEU A 953 5.29 -22.26 -41.60
CA LEU A 953 4.61 -20.96 -41.62
C LEU A 953 5.55 -19.79 -41.32
N HIS A 954 6.59 -20.01 -40.51
CA HIS A 954 7.59 -19.00 -40.18
C HIS A 954 8.71 -18.87 -41.24
N LEU A 955 9.35 -19.99 -41.60
CA LEU A 955 10.57 -20.02 -42.43
C LEU A 955 10.29 -19.98 -43.94
N VAL A 956 9.13 -20.45 -44.39
CA VAL A 956 8.80 -20.60 -45.82
C VAL A 956 7.67 -19.67 -46.26
N GLU A 957 6.57 -19.62 -45.49
CA GLU A 957 5.40 -18.81 -45.86
C GLU A 957 5.43 -17.39 -45.25
N HIS A 958 6.30 -17.17 -44.27
CA HIS A 958 6.48 -15.90 -43.54
C HIS A 958 5.18 -15.31 -42.94
N GLU A 959 4.17 -16.16 -42.67
CA GLU A 959 2.91 -15.76 -42.03
C GLU A 959 3.03 -15.63 -40.50
N LEU A 960 4.06 -16.23 -39.90
CA LEU A 960 4.33 -16.19 -38.45
C LEU A 960 5.74 -15.69 -38.14
N THR A 961 5.87 -14.92 -37.05
CA THR A 961 7.19 -14.60 -36.47
C THR A 961 7.69 -15.75 -35.59
N GLU A 962 8.99 -15.76 -35.27
CA GLU A 962 9.56 -16.74 -34.33
C GLU A 962 8.96 -16.61 -32.91
N GLU A 963 8.61 -15.39 -32.51
CA GLU A 963 7.87 -15.11 -31.27
C GLU A 963 6.45 -15.71 -31.31
N ASP A 964 5.78 -15.68 -32.48
CA ASP A 964 4.47 -16.32 -32.63
C ASP A 964 4.55 -17.85 -32.58
N VAL A 965 5.57 -18.45 -33.19
CA VAL A 965 5.83 -19.89 -33.07
C VAL A 965 6.01 -20.26 -31.60
N LYS A 966 6.81 -19.51 -30.86
CA LYS A 966 7.02 -19.69 -29.42
C LYS A 966 5.71 -19.61 -28.63
N HIS A 967 4.90 -18.58 -28.85
CA HIS A 967 3.62 -18.41 -28.17
C HIS A 967 2.61 -19.54 -28.44
N GLU A 968 2.60 -20.12 -29.66
CA GLU A 968 1.79 -21.31 -29.92
C GLU A 968 2.38 -22.55 -29.23
N VAL A 969 3.71 -22.77 -29.26
CA VAL A 969 4.35 -23.91 -28.55
C VAL A 969 4.06 -23.86 -27.05
N ASP A 970 4.25 -22.71 -26.39
CA ASP A 970 3.90 -22.51 -24.97
C ASP A 970 2.41 -22.82 -24.71
N THR A 971 1.53 -22.43 -25.64
CA THR A 971 0.08 -22.69 -25.55
C THR A 971 -0.25 -24.18 -25.64
N PHE A 972 0.32 -24.89 -26.60
CA PHE A 972 0.00 -26.31 -26.82
C PHE A 972 0.67 -27.21 -25.79
N ALA A 973 1.90 -26.91 -25.36
CA ALA A 973 2.60 -27.66 -24.32
C ALA A 973 1.80 -27.69 -23.02
N LEU A 974 1.35 -26.52 -22.55
CA LEU A 974 0.57 -26.42 -21.32
C LEU A 974 -0.85 -26.96 -21.48
N ALA A 975 -1.58 -26.53 -22.52
CA ALA A 975 -2.99 -26.91 -22.68
C ALA A 975 -3.19 -28.41 -22.97
N GLY A 976 -2.21 -29.06 -23.61
CA GLY A 976 -2.23 -30.51 -23.87
C GLY A 976 -2.08 -31.33 -22.59
N HIS A 977 -0.96 -31.17 -21.85
CA HIS A 977 -0.66 -32.08 -20.74
C HIS A 977 -1.57 -31.91 -19.52
N ASP A 978 -1.71 -30.70 -18.97
CA ASP A 978 -2.35 -30.49 -17.65
C ASP A 978 -3.84 -30.89 -17.68
N THR A 979 -4.52 -30.64 -18.81
CA THR A 979 -5.95 -30.97 -18.95
C THR A 979 -6.21 -32.46 -19.20
N ALA A 980 -5.35 -33.15 -19.95
CA ALA A 980 -5.42 -34.60 -20.10
C ALA A 980 -5.10 -35.30 -18.77
N ALA A 981 -4.05 -34.85 -18.08
CA ALA A 981 -3.59 -35.45 -16.83
C ALA A 981 -4.65 -35.43 -15.74
N VAL A 982 -5.24 -34.25 -15.41
CA VAL A 982 -6.32 -34.19 -14.41
C VAL A 982 -7.53 -35.04 -14.80
N THR A 983 -7.81 -35.18 -16.10
CA THR A 983 -8.94 -36.01 -16.57
C THR A 983 -8.69 -37.49 -16.29
N VAL A 984 -7.49 -38.01 -16.57
CA VAL A 984 -7.12 -39.40 -16.25
C VAL A 984 -7.07 -39.62 -14.73
N THR A 985 -6.52 -38.67 -13.96
CA THR A 985 -6.51 -38.74 -12.49
C THR A 985 -7.92 -38.82 -11.91
N TRP A 986 -8.84 -37.93 -12.31
CA TRP A 986 -10.23 -37.98 -11.82
C TRP A 986 -10.97 -39.23 -12.30
N ALA A 987 -10.69 -39.73 -13.51
CA ALA A 987 -11.30 -40.96 -14.03
C ALA A 987 -10.85 -42.19 -13.23
N LEU A 988 -9.54 -42.39 -13.04
CA LEU A 988 -9.02 -43.49 -12.22
C LEU A 988 -9.53 -43.41 -10.77
N TYR A 989 -9.56 -42.20 -10.20
CA TYR A 989 -10.10 -41.97 -8.86
C TYR A 989 -11.56 -42.41 -8.73
N LEU A 990 -12.43 -42.04 -9.68
CA LEU A 990 -13.83 -42.46 -9.68
C LEU A 990 -13.99 -43.94 -9.96
N ILE A 991 -13.27 -44.50 -10.93
CA ILE A 991 -13.30 -45.93 -11.26
C ILE A 991 -12.84 -46.78 -10.05
N GLY A 992 -11.87 -46.29 -9.27
CA GLY A 992 -11.40 -46.91 -8.03
C GLY A 992 -12.33 -46.77 -6.83
N LEU A 993 -13.37 -45.92 -6.90
CA LEU A 993 -14.44 -45.83 -5.89
C LEU A 993 -15.72 -46.59 -6.30
N TYR A 994 -16.04 -46.62 -7.60
CA TYR A 994 -17.26 -47.21 -8.14
C TYR A 994 -16.93 -48.54 -8.84
N LEU A 995 -16.72 -49.59 -8.03
CA LEU A 995 -16.29 -50.91 -8.51
C LEU A 995 -17.29 -51.56 -9.49
N ASP A 996 -18.58 -51.25 -9.39
CA ASP A 996 -19.61 -51.70 -10.35
C ASP A 996 -19.44 -51.08 -11.74
N VAL A 997 -18.95 -49.84 -11.81
CA VAL A 997 -18.54 -49.19 -13.05
C VAL A 997 -17.25 -49.82 -13.58
N GLN A 998 -16.29 -50.11 -12.68
CA GLN A 998 -15.02 -50.75 -13.05
C GLN A 998 -15.21 -52.13 -13.67
N VAL A 999 -16.09 -52.97 -13.11
CA VAL A 999 -16.46 -54.28 -13.69
C VAL A 999 -16.94 -54.14 -15.13
N LYS A 1000 -17.87 -53.21 -15.40
CA LYS A 1000 -18.39 -52.98 -16.77
C LYS A 1000 -17.34 -52.44 -17.74
N VAL A 1001 -16.38 -51.64 -17.26
CA VAL A 1001 -15.22 -51.23 -18.07
C VAL A 1001 -14.33 -52.42 -18.37
N HIS A 1002 -14.08 -53.31 -17.41
CA HIS A 1002 -13.33 -54.55 -17.65
C HIS A 1002 -14.05 -55.49 -18.62
N GLU A 1003 -15.37 -55.68 -18.49
CA GLU A 1003 -16.18 -56.46 -19.44
C GLU A 1003 -16.08 -55.91 -20.88
N GLU A 1004 -16.12 -54.59 -21.05
CA GLU A 1004 -15.91 -53.96 -22.37
C GLU A 1004 -14.48 -54.16 -22.91
N LEU A 1005 -13.47 -53.98 -22.07
CA LEU A 1005 -12.06 -54.15 -22.45
C LEU A 1005 -11.77 -55.62 -22.82
N ASP A 1006 -12.26 -56.57 -22.04
CA ASP A 1006 -12.05 -58.00 -22.27
C ASP A 1006 -12.79 -58.47 -23.53
N ARG A 1007 -13.96 -57.88 -23.85
CA ARG A 1007 -14.69 -58.11 -25.11
C ARG A 1007 -13.91 -57.63 -26.35
N ILE A 1008 -13.22 -56.49 -26.27
CA ILE A 1008 -12.53 -55.86 -27.40
C ILE A 1008 -11.11 -56.41 -27.60
N PHE A 1009 -10.36 -56.59 -26.50
CA PHE A 1009 -8.93 -56.94 -26.54
C PHE A 1009 -8.66 -58.41 -26.19
N GLY A 1010 -9.63 -59.12 -25.63
CA GLY A 1010 -9.44 -60.50 -25.15
C GLY A 1010 -8.37 -60.61 -24.07
N LYS A 1011 -7.61 -61.71 -24.08
CA LYS A 1011 -6.52 -61.95 -23.11
C LYS A 1011 -5.18 -61.30 -23.48
N ASN A 1012 -5.08 -60.59 -24.62
CA ASN A 1012 -3.83 -59.96 -25.02
C ASN A 1012 -3.71 -58.58 -24.37
N ILE A 1013 -2.92 -58.48 -23.29
CA ILE A 1013 -2.69 -57.22 -22.55
C ILE A 1013 -1.72 -56.27 -23.28
N ASP A 1014 -0.86 -56.79 -24.14
CA ASP A 1014 0.19 -56.04 -24.84
C ASP A 1014 -0.24 -55.52 -26.22
N LYS A 1015 -1.45 -55.88 -26.71
CA LYS A 1015 -1.99 -55.36 -27.97
C LYS A 1015 -2.16 -53.82 -27.90
N ASP A 1016 -1.50 -53.10 -28.79
CA ASP A 1016 -1.72 -51.67 -29.04
C ASP A 1016 -3.18 -51.35 -29.41
N ILE A 1017 -3.66 -50.22 -28.92
CA ILE A 1017 -5.01 -49.71 -29.16
C ILE A 1017 -5.05 -48.98 -30.51
N THR A 1018 -5.91 -49.46 -31.42
CA THR A 1018 -6.11 -48.88 -32.76
C THR A 1018 -7.29 -47.89 -32.81
N GLU A 1019 -7.42 -47.15 -33.92
CA GLU A 1019 -8.57 -46.25 -34.16
C GLU A 1019 -9.93 -47.00 -34.10
N ASN A 1020 -9.97 -48.25 -34.57
CA ASN A 1020 -11.20 -49.06 -34.51
C ASN A 1020 -11.54 -49.44 -33.07
N ASP A 1021 -10.55 -49.91 -32.29
CA ASP A 1021 -10.76 -50.24 -30.87
C ASP A 1021 -11.25 -49.00 -30.07
N LEU A 1022 -10.77 -47.79 -30.42
CA LEU A 1022 -11.23 -46.54 -29.81
C LEU A 1022 -12.70 -46.19 -30.10
N ASN A 1023 -13.23 -46.60 -31.26
CA ASN A 1023 -14.64 -46.44 -31.59
C ASN A 1023 -15.52 -47.46 -30.82
N ASP A 1024 -15.02 -48.66 -30.59
CA ASP A 1024 -15.74 -49.74 -29.89
C ASP A 1024 -15.77 -49.56 -28.35
N LEU A 1025 -14.87 -48.77 -27.78
CA LEU A 1025 -14.82 -48.36 -26.36
C LEU A 1025 -15.97 -47.40 -25.98
N CYS A 1026 -17.21 -47.88 -26.08
CA CYS A 1026 -18.44 -47.11 -25.89
C CYS A 1026 -18.74 -46.81 -24.41
N TYR A 1027 -18.60 -47.79 -23.52
CA TYR A 1027 -18.87 -47.61 -22.09
C TYR A 1027 -17.74 -46.82 -21.41
N LEU A 1028 -16.48 -47.04 -21.79
CA LEU A 1028 -15.36 -46.20 -21.32
C LEU A 1028 -15.52 -44.73 -21.78
N ASP A 1029 -16.06 -44.49 -22.97
CA ASP A 1029 -16.42 -43.12 -23.42
C ASP A 1029 -17.51 -42.49 -22.53
N CYS A 1030 -18.51 -43.26 -22.12
CA CYS A 1030 -19.54 -42.82 -21.16
C CYS A 1030 -18.93 -42.50 -19.78
N VAL A 1031 -17.96 -43.31 -19.32
CA VAL A 1031 -17.22 -43.11 -18.07
C VAL A 1031 -16.34 -41.85 -18.11
N VAL A 1032 -15.64 -41.61 -19.22
CA VAL A 1032 -14.86 -40.38 -19.43
C VAL A 1032 -15.78 -39.16 -19.49
N LYS A 1033 -16.95 -39.28 -20.14
CA LYS A 1033 -17.93 -38.19 -20.19
C LYS A 1033 -18.51 -37.85 -18.82
N GLU A 1034 -18.88 -38.85 -18.02
CA GLU A 1034 -19.39 -38.65 -16.65
C GLU A 1034 -18.30 -38.12 -15.71
N THR A 1035 -17.05 -38.56 -15.90
CA THR A 1035 -15.88 -37.95 -15.22
C THR A 1035 -15.78 -36.46 -15.54
N LEU A 1036 -15.83 -36.08 -16.82
CA LEU A 1036 -15.79 -34.68 -17.27
C LEU A 1036 -17.08 -33.89 -16.94
N ARG A 1037 -18.18 -34.57 -16.59
CA ARG A 1037 -19.39 -33.93 -16.04
C ARG A 1037 -19.13 -33.52 -14.59
N LEU A 1038 -18.69 -34.46 -13.74
CA LEU A 1038 -18.41 -34.18 -12.33
C LEU A 1038 -17.14 -33.34 -12.12
N TYR A 1039 -16.10 -33.54 -12.92
CA TYR A 1039 -14.78 -32.92 -12.79
C TYR A 1039 -14.29 -32.42 -14.16
N PRO A 1040 -14.93 -31.41 -14.77
CA PRO A 1040 -14.47 -30.82 -16.02
C PRO A 1040 -13.08 -30.23 -15.85
N ALA A 1041 -12.13 -30.66 -16.69
CA ALA A 1041 -10.73 -30.25 -16.62
C ALA A 1041 -10.56 -28.72 -16.57
N VAL A 1042 -11.37 -27.97 -17.32
CA VAL A 1042 -11.49 -26.50 -17.19
C VAL A 1042 -12.87 -26.16 -16.60
N PRO A 1043 -12.97 -25.79 -15.31
CA PRO A 1043 -14.24 -25.62 -14.59
C PRO A 1043 -14.90 -24.25 -14.81
N MET A 1044 -14.15 -23.28 -15.34
CA MET A 1044 -14.59 -21.91 -15.60
C MET A 1044 -13.84 -21.32 -16.79
N PHE A 1045 -14.54 -20.62 -17.69
CA PHE A 1045 -13.89 -19.87 -18.78
C PHE A 1045 -14.63 -18.57 -19.13
N GLY A 1046 -13.86 -17.55 -19.54
CA GLY A 1046 -14.37 -16.18 -19.73
C GLY A 1046 -14.53 -15.74 -21.19
N ARG A 1047 -15.47 -14.82 -21.41
CA ARG A 1047 -15.68 -14.00 -22.61
C ARG A 1047 -15.79 -12.52 -22.22
N GLN A 1048 -15.53 -11.63 -23.16
CA GLN A 1048 -15.66 -10.19 -22.99
C GLN A 1048 -16.96 -9.72 -23.63
N VAL A 1049 -17.71 -8.88 -22.91
CA VAL A 1049 -18.86 -8.17 -23.47
C VAL A 1049 -18.35 -6.91 -24.19
N GLU A 1050 -18.44 -6.89 -25.51
CA GLU A 1050 -17.86 -5.84 -26.38
C GLU A 1050 -18.80 -4.64 -26.59
N GLU A 1051 -20.11 -4.86 -26.44
CA GLU A 1051 -21.20 -3.89 -26.50
C GLU A 1051 -22.34 -4.30 -25.56
N ASP A 1052 -23.22 -3.37 -25.16
CA ASP A 1052 -24.37 -3.67 -24.29
C ASP A 1052 -25.24 -4.76 -24.95
N THR A 1053 -25.32 -5.92 -24.31
CA THR A 1053 -25.86 -7.15 -24.90
C THR A 1053 -26.95 -7.73 -24.01
N THR A 1054 -28.08 -8.14 -24.61
CA THR A 1054 -29.10 -8.91 -23.88
C THR A 1054 -28.84 -10.41 -24.00
N ILE A 1055 -28.94 -11.13 -22.88
CA ILE A 1055 -28.95 -12.60 -22.76
C ILE A 1055 -30.12 -12.99 -21.86
N CYS A 1056 -31.00 -13.88 -22.32
CA CYS A 1056 -32.17 -14.40 -21.58
C CYS A 1056 -33.01 -13.28 -20.91
N GLY A 1057 -33.19 -12.15 -21.60
CA GLY A 1057 -33.92 -10.98 -21.10
C GLY A 1057 -33.12 -10.03 -20.19
N TYR A 1058 -31.92 -10.38 -19.76
CA TYR A 1058 -31.05 -9.56 -18.91
C TYR A 1058 -30.04 -8.75 -19.75
N THR A 1059 -29.86 -7.47 -19.42
CA THR A 1059 -28.92 -6.59 -20.14
C THR A 1059 -27.55 -6.53 -19.45
N LEU A 1060 -26.56 -7.12 -20.11
CA LEU A 1060 -25.16 -7.12 -19.69
C LEU A 1060 -24.45 -5.87 -20.26
N PRO A 1061 -23.70 -5.12 -19.43
CA PRO A 1061 -23.01 -3.92 -19.90
C PRO A 1061 -21.75 -4.23 -20.72
N LYS A 1062 -21.45 -3.37 -21.70
CA LYS A 1062 -20.14 -3.28 -22.35
C LYS A 1062 -19.03 -3.22 -21.30
N GLY A 1063 -18.00 -4.06 -21.46
CA GLY A 1063 -16.88 -4.15 -20.53
C GLY A 1063 -17.03 -5.24 -19.47
N ALA A 1064 -18.21 -5.86 -19.30
CA ALA A 1064 -18.38 -7.01 -18.41
C ALA A 1064 -17.53 -8.23 -18.82
N SER A 1065 -17.05 -8.97 -17.83
CA SER A 1065 -16.47 -10.29 -18.01
C SER A 1065 -17.55 -11.35 -17.80
N CYS A 1066 -17.95 -12.01 -18.88
CA CYS A 1066 -18.95 -13.07 -18.84
C CYS A 1066 -18.25 -14.43 -18.69
N PHE A 1067 -18.44 -15.11 -17.56
CA PHE A 1067 -17.86 -16.40 -17.23
C PHE A 1067 -18.91 -17.52 -17.33
N ILE A 1068 -18.53 -18.62 -17.97
CA ILE A 1068 -19.29 -19.86 -18.00
C ILE A 1068 -18.69 -20.77 -16.94
N LEU A 1069 -19.53 -21.29 -16.03
CA LEU A 1069 -19.12 -22.17 -14.94
C LEU A 1069 -19.49 -23.62 -15.27
N SER A 1070 -18.70 -24.29 -16.11
CA SER A 1070 -18.95 -25.67 -16.55
C SER A 1070 -19.14 -26.63 -15.36
N TYR A 1071 -18.35 -26.48 -14.28
CA TYR A 1071 -18.46 -27.31 -13.07
C TYR A 1071 -19.85 -27.29 -12.42
N PHE A 1072 -20.52 -26.13 -12.40
CA PHE A 1072 -21.86 -25.98 -11.83
C PHE A 1072 -22.97 -26.24 -12.84
N LEU A 1073 -22.77 -25.85 -14.11
CA LEU A 1073 -23.69 -26.14 -15.22
C LEU A 1073 -23.88 -27.65 -15.41
N HIS A 1074 -22.79 -28.43 -15.33
CA HIS A 1074 -22.81 -29.89 -15.39
C HIS A 1074 -23.48 -30.57 -14.17
N ARG A 1075 -23.90 -29.78 -13.18
CA ARG A 1075 -24.60 -30.21 -11.95
C ARG A 1075 -26.01 -29.62 -11.83
N ASP A 1076 -26.52 -29.05 -12.91
CA ASP A 1076 -27.88 -28.51 -12.88
C ASP A 1076 -28.90 -29.64 -12.72
N GLU A 1077 -29.59 -29.67 -11.58
CA GLU A 1077 -30.54 -30.74 -11.19
C GLU A 1077 -31.68 -30.90 -12.19
N ASP A 1078 -32.09 -29.83 -12.87
CA ASP A 1078 -33.12 -29.82 -13.91
C ASP A 1078 -32.69 -30.60 -15.18
N VAL A 1079 -31.38 -30.79 -15.38
CA VAL A 1079 -30.79 -31.54 -16.52
C VAL A 1079 -30.20 -32.88 -16.09
N PHE A 1080 -29.56 -32.91 -14.92
CA PHE A 1080 -28.86 -34.06 -14.37
C PHE A 1080 -29.43 -34.42 -12.98
N PRO A 1081 -30.53 -35.20 -12.91
CA PRO A 1081 -31.08 -35.69 -11.64
C PRO A 1081 -30.02 -36.44 -10.83
N ASP A 1082 -30.01 -36.27 -9.52
CA ASP A 1082 -28.92 -36.72 -8.63
C ASP A 1082 -27.53 -36.24 -9.13
N PRO A 1083 -27.28 -34.92 -9.25
CA PRO A 1083 -26.16 -34.38 -10.03
C PRO A 1083 -24.78 -34.76 -9.49
N GLU A 1084 -24.66 -35.07 -8.20
CA GLU A 1084 -23.40 -35.56 -7.62
C GLU A 1084 -23.20 -37.08 -7.78
N LYS A 1085 -24.21 -37.85 -8.16
CA LYS A 1085 -24.06 -39.29 -8.42
C LYS A 1085 -23.27 -39.50 -9.70
N PHE A 1086 -22.19 -40.27 -9.61
CA PHE A 1086 -21.45 -40.79 -10.77
C PHE A 1086 -22.27 -41.89 -11.44
N ASP A 1087 -22.81 -41.60 -12.63
CA ASP A 1087 -23.62 -42.53 -13.40
C ASP A 1087 -23.29 -42.42 -14.91
N PRO A 1088 -22.38 -43.27 -15.42
CA PRO A 1088 -22.02 -43.29 -16.85
C PRO A 1088 -23.21 -43.47 -17.79
N ASN A 1089 -24.31 -44.10 -17.35
CA ASN A 1089 -25.46 -44.38 -18.21
C ASN A 1089 -26.21 -43.12 -18.66
N ARG A 1090 -25.94 -41.95 -18.06
CA ARG A 1090 -26.39 -40.63 -18.55
C ARG A 1090 -25.91 -40.35 -19.98
N PHE A 1091 -24.74 -40.87 -20.34
CA PHE A 1091 -24.09 -40.66 -21.63
C PHE A 1091 -24.24 -41.83 -22.59
N SER A 1092 -25.06 -42.84 -22.26
CA SER A 1092 -25.44 -43.88 -23.21
C SER A 1092 -26.09 -43.25 -24.46
N PRO A 1093 -26.02 -43.88 -25.65
CA PRO A 1093 -26.58 -43.30 -26.88
C PRO A 1093 -28.05 -42.88 -26.75
N GLU A 1094 -28.84 -43.63 -25.98
CA GLU A 1094 -30.27 -43.38 -25.73
C GLU A 1094 -30.53 -42.20 -24.79
N ASN A 1095 -29.64 -41.96 -23.82
CA ASN A 1095 -29.81 -40.90 -22.82
C ASN A 1095 -29.11 -39.60 -23.21
N ALA A 1096 -27.97 -39.68 -23.93
CA ALA A 1096 -27.22 -38.52 -24.38
C ALA A 1096 -28.05 -37.58 -25.29
N ILE A 1097 -28.98 -38.14 -26.08
CA ILE A 1097 -29.92 -37.38 -26.94
C ILE A 1097 -30.87 -36.50 -26.12
N LYS A 1098 -31.13 -36.84 -24.85
CA LYS A 1098 -32.03 -36.10 -23.95
C LYS A 1098 -31.34 -34.92 -23.27
N ILE A 1099 -30.00 -34.84 -23.30
CA ILE A 1099 -29.23 -33.76 -22.70
C ILE A 1099 -29.37 -32.50 -23.57
N PRO A 1100 -29.85 -31.36 -23.04
CA PRO A 1100 -29.98 -30.13 -23.81
C PRO A 1100 -28.66 -29.64 -24.39
N GLU A 1101 -28.72 -29.05 -25.59
CA GLU A 1101 -27.57 -28.42 -26.23
C GLU A 1101 -26.96 -27.35 -25.30
N TYR A 1102 -25.63 -27.29 -25.21
CA TYR A 1102 -24.86 -26.46 -24.27
C TYR A 1102 -24.97 -26.80 -22.78
N ALA A 1103 -25.78 -27.77 -22.33
CA ALA A 1103 -25.80 -28.20 -20.93
C ALA A 1103 -24.57 -29.05 -20.52
N TYR A 1104 -23.95 -29.73 -21.50
CA TYR A 1104 -22.70 -30.47 -21.34
C TYR A 1104 -21.63 -29.94 -22.31
N ILE A 1105 -20.63 -29.26 -21.77
CA ILE A 1105 -19.61 -28.51 -22.52
C ILE A 1105 -18.19 -28.59 -21.89
N PRO A 1106 -17.67 -29.80 -21.60
CA PRO A 1106 -16.34 -29.95 -20.98
C PRO A 1106 -15.21 -29.36 -21.83
N PHE A 1107 -15.37 -29.35 -23.15
CA PHE A 1107 -14.42 -28.79 -24.13
C PHE A 1107 -14.80 -27.37 -24.60
N SER A 1108 -15.69 -26.66 -23.87
CA SER A 1108 -16.40 -25.46 -24.34
C SER A 1108 -17.22 -25.73 -25.62
N ALA A 1109 -18.03 -24.75 -26.03
CA ALA A 1109 -18.78 -24.77 -27.28
C ALA A 1109 -18.57 -23.50 -28.10
N GLY A 1110 -19.19 -23.43 -29.27
CA GLY A 1110 -19.07 -22.32 -30.23
C GLY A 1110 -17.69 -22.25 -30.93
N PRO A 1111 -17.37 -21.14 -31.61
CA PRO A 1111 -16.17 -21.03 -32.44
C PRO A 1111 -14.85 -21.12 -31.64
N ARG A 1112 -14.87 -20.79 -30.34
CA ARG A 1112 -13.71 -20.89 -29.44
C ARG A 1112 -13.76 -22.15 -28.55
N ASN A 1113 -14.30 -23.26 -29.05
CA ASN A 1113 -14.18 -24.58 -28.41
C ASN A 1113 -12.72 -25.08 -28.38
N CYS A 1114 -12.45 -26.15 -27.63
CA CYS A 1114 -11.14 -26.79 -27.63
C CYS A 1114 -10.77 -27.29 -29.04
N ILE A 1115 -9.55 -26.99 -29.50
CA ILE A 1115 -9.03 -27.49 -30.77
C ILE A 1115 -8.62 -28.97 -30.67
N GLY A 1116 -8.02 -29.35 -29.55
CA GLY A 1116 -7.50 -30.69 -29.27
C GLY A 1116 -8.52 -31.66 -28.66
N TYR A 1117 -9.84 -31.41 -28.75
CA TYR A 1117 -10.82 -32.28 -28.07
C TYR A 1117 -10.73 -33.75 -28.53
N ARG A 1118 -10.45 -34.00 -29.81
CA ARG A 1118 -10.23 -35.35 -30.35
C ARG A 1118 -8.93 -35.96 -29.83
N PHE A 1119 -7.84 -35.20 -29.88
CA PHE A 1119 -6.53 -35.59 -29.34
C PHE A 1119 -6.67 -36.03 -27.87
N ALA A 1120 -7.21 -35.17 -27.01
CA ALA A 1120 -7.38 -35.45 -25.58
C ALA A 1120 -8.33 -36.63 -25.33
N THR A 1121 -9.39 -36.80 -26.12
CA THR A 1121 -10.30 -37.96 -25.97
C THR A 1121 -9.60 -39.27 -26.34
N MET A 1122 -8.76 -39.27 -27.40
CA MET A 1122 -7.96 -40.44 -27.78
C MET A 1122 -6.93 -40.77 -26.70
N GLU A 1123 -6.14 -39.79 -26.28
CA GLU A 1123 -5.11 -39.90 -25.24
C GLU A 1123 -5.68 -40.45 -23.93
N VAL A 1124 -6.74 -39.82 -23.39
CA VAL A 1124 -7.40 -40.24 -22.15
C VAL A 1124 -7.96 -41.67 -22.27
N LYS A 1125 -8.59 -42.03 -23.39
CA LYS A 1125 -9.13 -43.39 -23.58
C LYS A 1125 -8.01 -44.43 -23.70
N ILE A 1126 -6.90 -44.13 -24.38
CA ILE A 1126 -5.75 -45.04 -24.48
C ILE A 1126 -5.13 -45.26 -23.09
N LEU A 1127 -4.81 -44.18 -22.36
CA LEU A 1127 -4.24 -44.26 -21.02
C LEU A 1127 -5.12 -45.09 -20.08
N LEU A 1128 -6.42 -44.79 -20.00
CA LEU A 1128 -7.35 -45.53 -19.15
C LEU A 1128 -7.51 -47.00 -19.57
N ALA A 1129 -7.69 -47.28 -20.85
CA ALA A 1129 -7.85 -48.65 -21.34
C ALA A 1129 -6.59 -49.50 -21.11
N THR A 1130 -5.40 -48.96 -21.35
CA THR A 1130 -4.13 -49.67 -21.13
C THR A 1130 -3.87 -49.93 -19.64
N ILE A 1131 -4.16 -48.96 -18.76
CA ILE A 1131 -4.07 -49.15 -17.30
C ILE A 1131 -5.08 -50.21 -16.82
N LEU A 1132 -6.35 -50.12 -17.20
CA LEU A 1132 -7.42 -51.01 -16.71
C LEU A 1132 -7.43 -52.41 -17.37
N ARG A 1133 -6.69 -52.60 -18.47
CA ARG A 1133 -6.34 -53.94 -18.97
C ARG A 1133 -5.31 -54.64 -18.09
N ASN A 1134 -4.45 -53.87 -17.41
CA ASN A 1134 -3.36 -54.39 -16.58
C ASN A 1134 -3.72 -54.47 -15.09
N PHE A 1135 -4.57 -53.58 -14.59
CA PHE A 1135 -4.84 -53.43 -13.15
C PHE A 1135 -6.33 -53.32 -12.83
N THR A 1136 -6.72 -53.92 -11.70
CA THR A 1136 -7.84 -53.42 -10.91
C THR A 1136 -7.35 -52.29 -10.03
N VAL A 1137 -8.18 -51.27 -9.81
CA VAL A 1137 -7.82 -50.04 -9.08
C VAL A 1137 -8.76 -49.81 -7.91
N GLU A 1138 -8.23 -49.31 -6.80
CA GLU A 1138 -8.98 -49.00 -5.59
C GLU A 1138 -8.49 -47.66 -5.03
N SER A 1139 -9.39 -46.70 -4.83
CA SER A 1139 -9.06 -45.33 -4.38
C SER A 1139 -9.06 -45.24 -2.85
N LEU A 1140 -8.03 -44.62 -2.26
CA LEU A 1140 -7.86 -44.56 -0.79
C LEU A 1140 -8.92 -43.72 -0.07
N GLU A 1141 -9.30 -42.58 -0.65
CA GLU A 1141 -10.12 -41.56 0.02
C GLU A 1141 -11.48 -41.37 -0.66
N GLU A 1142 -12.55 -41.29 0.14
CA GLU A 1142 -13.90 -40.95 -0.33
C GLU A 1142 -13.99 -39.50 -0.87
N ARG A 1143 -15.03 -39.24 -1.68
CA ARG A 1143 -15.20 -37.98 -2.45
C ARG A 1143 -15.39 -36.72 -1.61
N ASP A 1144 -15.70 -36.86 -0.34
CA ASP A 1144 -15.84 -35.75 0.62
C ASP A 1144 -14.49 -35.26 1.14
N LYS A 1145 -13.43 -36.10 1.08
CA LYS A 1145 -12.06 -35.77 1.47
C LYS A 1145 -11.25 -35.17 0.32
N VAL A 1146 -11.41 -35.70 -0.89
CA VAL A 1146 -10.71 -35.22 -2.11
C VAL A 1146 -11.53 -34.10 -2.78
N LEU A 1147 -11.39 -32.87 -2.27
CA LEU A 1147 -12.14 -31.72 -2.75
C LEU A 1147 -11.59 -31.17 -4.07
N PRO A 1148 -12.44 -30.68 -4.99
CA PRO A 1148 -11.99 -30.07 -6.24
C PRO A 1148 -11.52 -28.61 -6.03
N VAL A 1149 -10.29 -28.31 -6.45
CA VAL A 1149 -9.63 -27.01 -6.35
C VAL A 1149 -9.46 -26.39 -7.74
N MET A 1150 -9.89 -25.13 -7.89
CA MET A 1150 -9.79 -24.42 -9.16
C MET A 1150 -8.47 -23.63 -9.29
N GLN A 1151 -7.53 -24.20 -10.03
CA GLN A 1151 -6.42 -23.49 -10.66
C GLN A 1151 -6.86 -23.06 -12.08
N ILE A 1152 -5.98 -23.11 -13.09
CA ILE A 1152 -6.41 -23.06 -14.50
C ILE A 1152 -7.20 -24.35 -14.82
N ALA A 1153 -6.68 -25.50 -14.40
CA ALA A 1153 -7.39 -26.77 -14.40
C ALA A 1153 -8.04 -27.09 -13.03
N LEU A 1154 -8.94 -28.07 -13.00
CA LEU A 1154 -9.59 -28.56 -11.79
C LEU A 1154 -8.75 -29.68 -11.15
N HIS A 1155 -7.88 -29.31 -10.21
CA HIS A 1155 -7.00 -30.24 -9.49
C HIS A 1155 -7.66 -30.78 -8.21
N PRO A 1156 -7.26 -31.95 -7.69
CA PRO A 1156 -7.67 -32.42 -6.36
C PRO A 1156 -6.98 -31.62 -5.24
N SER A 1157 -7.62 -31.52 -4.06
CA SER A 1157 -7.08 -30.79 -2.89
C SER A 1157 -5.97 -31.52 -2.15
N SER A 1158 -5.93 -32.84 -2.30
CA SER A 1158 -4.93 -33.76 -1.74
C SER A 1158 -4.35 -34.58 -2.90
N PRO A 1159 -3.11 -35.11 -2.78
CA PRO A 1159 -2.58 -36.06 -3.74
C PRO A 1159 -3.49 -37.29 -3.83
N VAL A 1160 -3.75 -37.78 -5.04
CA VAL A 1160 -4.68 -38.90 -5.26
C VAL A 1160 -3.92 -40.21 -5.17
N TYR A 1161 -4.29 -41.02 -4.18
CA TYR A 1161 -3.71 -42.32 -3.90
C TYR A 1161 -4.60 -43.46 -4.40
N VAL A 1162 -4.04 -44.30 -5.27
CA VAL A 1162 -4.71 -45.47 -5.86
C VAL A 1162 -3.88 -46.72 -5.63
N LYS A 1163 -4.53 -47.79 -5.17
CA LYS A 1163 -3.96 -49.13 -5.05
C LYS A 1163 -4.16 -49.88 -6.35
N PHE A 1164 -3.07 -50.25 -6.99
CA PHE A 1164 -3.06 -51.05 -8.21
C PHE A 1164 -2.89 -52.53 -7.85
N ARG A 1165 -3.80 -53.40 -8.30
CA ARG A 1165 -3.65 -54.85 -8.18
C ARG A 1165 -3.66 -55.46 -9.59
N SER A 1166 -2.62 -56.20 -9.93
CA SER A 1166 -2.49 -56.85 -11.25
C SER A 1166 -3.73 -57.68 -11.59
N ARG A 1167 -4.28 -57.53 -12.80
CA ARG A 1167 -5.36 -58.40 -13.30
C ARG A 1167 -4.76 -59.74 -13.69
N SER A 1168 -4.97 -60.77 -12.87
CA SER A 1168 -4.62 -62.14 -13.25
C SER A 1168 -5.45 -62.57 -14.47
N THR A 1169 -4.79 -63.03 -15.53
CA THR A 1169 -5.45 -63.64 -16.71
C THR A 1169 -5.99 -65.06 -16.44
N GLN A 1170 -6.07 -65.43 -15.16
CA GLN A 1170 -6.51 -66.70 -14.58
C GLN A 1170 -7.58 -66.40 -13.52
N GLU A 1171 -8.62 -67.25 -13.51
CA GLU A 1171 -9.80 -67.26 -12.63
C GLU A 1171 -10.88 -66.18 -12.92
N ILE A 1172 -11.64 -66.45 -13.99
CA ILE A 1172 -13.12 -66.42 -13.98
C ILE A 1172 -13.57 -67.88 -14.06
#